data_AF-A0A958M353-F1
#
_entry.id   AF-A0A958M353-F1
#
_cell.length_a   1.000
_cell.length_b   1.000
_cell.length_c   1.000
_cell.angle_alpha   90.00
_cell.angle_beta   90.00
_cell.angle_gamma   90.00
#
_symmetry.space_group_name_H-M   'P 1'
#
loop_
_entity.id
_entity.type
_entity.pdbx_description
1 polymer ?
#
loop_
_entity_poly.entity_id
_entity_poly.type
_entity_poly.pdbx_seq_one_letter_code
_entity_poly.pdbx_strand_id
1 'polypeptide(L)'
;MGKVQFKPNTDLGYFAKITSPFQSDSLYTLPKIYTEGTKISLNDHKSDQTVWDIFTTTQAKGTFQALDVLNKILFEKPVTLQKGTNFISVNISEFPRGITKFRLLDAQQNVVSERLVFLNNHKELIIDLKLNKDNFAPREKVVLEIETKDFYNKPISSNIAVAVTDNALLSFADDKQDHIDSYLLMSSELNGKIHEPSFYFDPKEGNSDEAIDLVMLTHGWRDYITNPIESIRFFPDKRNLIEGQILDKNGNPITANLFLFESDGEKALQFKTDEGGSFRCKIGDANSYILVAYREDKQSLKISENLVGNKVSKGFKSESKTKIPQQKKNEFPNTENVEKPLQKPVQETAKLATSLAEDTQSLDEVVIVGYGSNTTKNALGFALTSIETDEINGLSSTVSQLLQGRVAGVQITNSSGMVGAGTVINVRGLGSIRGANQSLFIIDGVPFTDSFTGDQSAELQNLNPSDIESVSVLKGVAATTLYGSRGVNGAIIINTKKGNYGYDDKILARKRFNNYAVKAIYKNHGLPTMSTPKTFYMPVYDAVENVSERSDFRKTLYWNPVVQTNIEGKAKLEFYNSDAITSFNITAEGISHNGLINHVESVYSIQRSLSVSTKLPNYCSLNDTIKIPITISNNTDKELTLKLDVQIPKQFSHINKKGMMDSVLVTPKGYLYKELILVPKEIGKNLTLKVGVHNQNYEDGFSKEISILSPYFPVETSISDSKNGTFTFNINNPVPETTQAHLKVYLDVIGDVMNGIEGMIRQPYGCFEQTSSATYPNVMVLKYLQESGKNNPEIEVLAMDFIKEGYKRLIGFETSEGGFEWFGHTPPHETLTAFGILEFTEMKEVYAGVDQKMIDRTINWLLGQKDGKGGFHKNEKGYDSFASSPVNVANAYIVYALSEVGLKSEIEREYRSSLEEALKSEDAYRMALMALASHNLGNKSEYQILIDELLAQIKGKGYGKFSVENTITRSYGKSKELETAAFVVLSLLKQGQNMDKVAEGIQYLTSNREYGRFGSTQATVMSLKALIEYTKKQKQTIVESGNAIRLKVNGETIERSLLKTKNGILEIDGIDKFLSKGEQVVEVLFKDSDKTFPYSMDIQWESYLPKSSSETPVKLKTSIIQQNVTIGSLARMKVGITNETDDSVSMTTAVIGIPSGASLQPYQLKELLDTRQVDYYEVFDNQLVLYWKSMKPLEEKEINLDLKAEIAGNFTASASTIYLYYGDENKHWVPGTSIRISEASEK
;
A
#
# COMPACT_ATOMS: atom_id res chain seq x y z
N MET A 1 -5.53 -30.60 13.86
CA MET A 1 -6.04 -31.43 12.74
C MET A 1 -6.05 -32.90 13.16
N GLY A 2 -6.68 -33.80 12.40
CA GLY A 2 -6.64 -35.24 12.72
C GLY A 2 -7.14 -36.11 11.56
N LYS A 3 -6.86 -37.42 11.64
CA LYS A 3 -7.28 -38.44 10.67
C LYS A 3 -8.05 -39.57 11.34
N VAL A 4 -9.04 -40.13 10.66
CA VAL A 4 -9.82 -41.28 11.14
C VAL A 4 -9.93 -42.34 10.03
N GLN A 5 -9.86 -43.62 10.42
CA GLN A 5 -10.16 -44.71 9.51
C GLN A 5 -11.64 -45.06 9.60
N PHE A 6 -12.28 -45.17 8.44
CA PHE A 6 -13.72 -45.38 8.36
C PHE A 6 -14.04 -46.33 7.21
N LYS A 7 -14.84 -47.37 7.48
CA LYS A 7 -15.37 -48.29 6.48
C LYS A 7 -16.87 -47.99 6.29
N PRO A 8 -17.27 -47.31 5.21
CA PRO A 8 -18.65 -46.94 5.00
C PRO A 8 -19.54 -48.14 4.63
N ASN A 9 -20.81 -48.11 5.03
CA ASN A 9 -21.88 -48.94 4.46
C ASN A 9 -22.48 -48.22 3.25
N THR A 10 -22.58 -48.91 2.11
CA THR A 10 -23.00 -48.36 0.83
C THR A 10 -24.43 -47.82 0.81
N ASP A 11 -25.27 -48.23 1.76
CA ASP A 11 -26.69 -47.85 1.81
C ASP A 11 -26.97 -46.62 2.70
N LEU A 12 -25.94 -46.05 3.34
CA LEU A 12 -26.08 -44.95 4.30
C LEU A 12 -25.30 -43.69 3.89
N GLY A 13 -25.85 -42.52 4.18
CA GLY A 13 -25.14 -41.25 4.14
C GLY A 13 -24.48 -40.94 5.49
N TYR A 14 -23.32 -40.27 5.47
CA TYR A 14 -22.55 -39.96 6.68
C TYR A 14 -22.25 -38.46 6.78
N PHE A 15 -22.08 -37.98 8.01
CA PHE A 15 -21.66 -36.61 8.31
C PHE A 15 -20.55 -36.61 9.36
N ALA A 16 -19.72 -35.57 9.36
CA ALA A 16 -18.72 -35.30 10.39
C ALA A 16 -19.19 -34.16 11.30
N LYS A 17 -18.87 -34.26 12.60
CA LYS A 17 -19.11 -33.24 13.63
C LYS A 17 -17.89 -33.16 14.54
N ILE A 18 -17.45 -31.95 14.86
CA ILE A 18 -16.36 -31.72 15.83
C ILE A 18 -16.96 -31.71 17.24
N THR A 19 -16.47 -32.58 18.12
CA THR A 19 -16.94 -32.70 19.52
C THR A 19 -15.92 -32.24 20.55
N SER A 20 -14.66 -32.01 20.14
CA SER A 20 -13.54 -31.53 20.96
C SER A 20 -12.47 -30.93 20.03
N PRO A 21 -11.71 -29.89 20.42
CA PRO A 21 -11.67 -29.20 21.73
C PRO A 21 -12.86 -28.25 21.99
N PHE A 22 -13.70 -28.01 20.98
CA PHE A 22 -15.00 -27.37 21.13
C PHE A 22 -16.07 -28.21 20.41
N GLN A 23 -17.31 -28.12 20.87
CA GLN A 23 -18.43 -28.79 20.25
C GLN A 23 -19.04 -27.87 19.19
N SER A 24 -18.88 -28.21 17.92
CA SER A 24 -19.50 -27.46 16.82
C SER A 24 -20.96 -27.86 16.64
N ASP A 25 -21.83 -26.89 16.37
CA ASP A 25 -23.23 -27.17 15.97
C ASP A 25 -23.37 -27.49 14.48
N SER A 26 -22.29 -27.36 13.69
CA SER A 26 -22.28 -27.64 12.25
C SER A 26 -22.08 -29.14 11.97
N LEU A 27 -22.88 -29.67 11.03
CA LEU A 27 -22.74 -31.01 10.47
C LEU A 27 -22.21 -30.91 9.04
N TYR A 28 -21.12 -31.62 8.74
CA TYR A 28 -20.48 -31.61 7.42
C TYR A 28 -20.76 -32.94 6.70
N THR A 29 -21.52 -32.91 5.61
CA THR A 29 -21.84 -34.12 4.82
C THR A 29 -20.57 -34.72 4.20
N LEU A 30 -20.38 -36.03 4.35
CA LEU A 30 -19.26 -36.75 3.73
C LEU A 30 -19.60 -37.14 2.26
N PRO A 31 -18.58 -37.32 1.40
CA PRO A 31 -18.80 -37.68 0.00
C PRO A 31 -19.62 -38.96 -0.21
N LYS A 32 -20.32 -39.03 -1.35
CA LYS A 32 -21.09 -40.22 -1.75
C LYS A 32 -20.17 -41.44 -1.86
N ILE A 33 -20.65 -42.59 -1.40
CA ILE A 33 -19.91 -43.85 -1.45
C ILE A 33 -20.08 -44.50 -2.82
N TYR A 34 -18.97 -44.94 -3.40
CA TYR A 34 -18.93 -45.68 -4.65
C TYR A 34 -18.55 -47.14 -4.38
N THR A 35 -19.18 -48.06 -5.12
CA THR A 35 -18.93 -49.51 -5.00
C THR A 35 -17.63 -49.94 -5.71
N GLU A 36 -17.10 -49.08 -6.58
CA GLU A 36 -15.86 -49.29 -7.31
C GLU A 36 -14.92 -48.10 -7.12
N GLY A 37 -13.62 -48.38 -7.01
CA GLY A 37 -12.60 -47.35 -6.92
C GLY A 37 -11.23 -47.87 -6.51
N THR A 38 -10.23 -47.01 -6.66
CA THR A 38 -8.87 -47.25 -6.22
C THR A 38 -8.40 -46.08 -5.36
N LYS A 39 -7.75 -46.39 -4.23
CA LYS A 39 -7.21 -45.41 -3.29
C LYS A 39 -5.75 -45.73 -3.02
N ILE A 40 -4.89 -44.72 -3.04
CA ILE A 40 -3.53 -44.82 -2.49
C ILE A 40 -3.45 -44.22 -1.09
N SER A 41 -2.74 -44.87 -0.18
CA SER A 41 -2.48 -44.41 1.18
C SER A 41 -1.00 -44.62 1.50
N LEU A 42 -0.36 -43.63 2.13
CA LEU A 42 0.97 -43.78 2.69
C LEU A 42 0.84 -44.46 4.06
N ASN A 43 1.55 -45.58 4.25
CA ASN A 43 1.58 -46.31 5.51
C ASN A 43 2.70 -45.85 6.43
N ASP A 44 3.88 -45.66 5.86
CA ASP A 44 5.08 -45.27 6.59
C ASP A 44 6.05 -44.60 5.62
N HIS A 45 6.79 -43.61 6.12
CA HIS A 45 7.89 -42.97 5.42
C HIS A 45 9.09 -42.90 6.36
N LYS A 46 9.71 -44.06 6.61
CA LYS A 46 11.06 -44.10 7.19
C LYS A 46 11.97 -43.29 6.28
N SER A 47 12.92 -42.53 6.84
CA SER A 47 13.66 -41.45 6.17
C SER A 47 14.12 -41.73 4.73
N ASP A 48 14.41 -42.98 4.37
CA ASP A 48 14.94 -43.37 3.05
C ASP A 48 13.96 -44.17 2.16
N GLN A 49 12.79 -44.59 2.67
CA GLN A 49 11.80 -45.37 1.92
C GLN A 49 10.35 -45.04 2.31
N THR A 50 9.48 -44.95 1.31
CA THR A 50 8.02 -44.85 1.52
C THR A 50 7.34 -46.16 1.17
N VAL A 51 6.38 -46.58 2.00
CA VAL A 51 5.53 -47.76 1.77
C VAL A 51 4.10 -47.32 1.50
N TRP A 52 3.58 -47.75 0.36
CA TRP A 52 2.30 -47.33 -0.18
C TRP A 52 1.30 -48.48 -0.23
N ASP A 53 0.12 -48.22 0.32
CA ASP A 53 -1.05 -49.10 0.30
C ASP A 53 -2.00 -48.66 -0.80
N ILE A 54 -2.12 -49.51 -1.81
CA ILE A 54 -3.04 -49.31 -2.92
C ILE A 54 -4.20 -50.29 -2.76
N PHE A 55 -5.32 -49.77 -2.28
CA PHE A 55 -6.57 -50.53 -2.19
C PHE A 55 -7.37 -50.36 -3.47
N THR A 56 -7.76 -51.46 -4.10
CA THR A 56 -8.64 -51.44 -5.28
C THR A 56 -9.76 -52.47 -5.16
N THR A 57 -10.96 -52.11 -5.62
CA THR A 57 -12.13 -53.01 -5.61
C THR A 57 -12.13 -54.00 -6.79
N THR A 58 -11.34 -53.73 -7.82
CA THR A 58 -11.23 -54.52 -9.07
C THR A 58 -9.76 -54.77 -9.42
N GLN A 59 -9.51 -55.80 -10.24
CA GLN A 59 -8.17 -56.04 -10.78
C GLN A 59 -7.87 -54.99 -11.86
N ALA A 60 -6.72 -54.31 -11.76
CA ALA A 60 -6.34 -53.23 -12.66
C ALA A 60 -4.85 -53.26 -13.02
N LYS A 61 -4.51 -52.77 -14.20
CA LYS A 61 -3.12 -52.51 -14.61
C LYS A 61 -2.92 -51.01 -14.73
N GLY A 62 -1.74 -50.54 -14.31
CA GLY A 62 -1.44 -49.13 -14.28
C GLY A 62 0.03 -48.84 -14.08
N THR A 63 0.34 -47.59 -13.79
CA THR A 63 1.71 -47.13 -13.50
C THR A 63 1.70 -46.27 -12.24
N PHE A 64 2.55 -46.60 -11.27
CA PHE A 64 2.77 -45.78 -10.08
C PHE A 64 3.95 -44.85 -10.30
N GLN A 65 3.73 -43.54 -10.17
CA GLN A 65 4.72 -42.50 -10.43
C GLN A 65 4.90 -41.59 -9.22
N ALA A 66 6.13 -41.09 -9.02
CA ALA A 66 6.44 -39.98 -8.13
C ALA A 66 7.03 -38.82 -8.95
N LEU A 67 6.53 -37.61 -8.71
CA LEU A 67 6.91 -36.38 -9.42
C LEU A 67 7.28 -35.27 -8.44
N ASP A 68 8.24 -34.42 -8.81
CA ASP A 68 8.47 -33.16 -8.09
C ASP A 68 7.40 -32.10 -8.43
N VAL A 69 7.48 -30.95 -7.76
CA VAL A 69 6.59 -29.80 -7.99
C VAL A 69 6.59 -29.33 -9.45
N LEU A 70 7.72 -29.43 -10.15
CA LEU A 70 7.87 -29.09 -11.58
C LEU A 70 7.41 -30.19 -12.54
N ASN A 71 6.77 -31.25 -12.05
CA ASN A 71 6.33 -32.43 -12.81
C ASN A 71 7.48 -33.25 -13.43
N LYS A 72 8.69 -33.15 -12.90
CA LYS A 72 9.79 -34.06 -13.27
C LYS A 72 9.54 -35.43 -12.63
N ILE A 73 9.61 -36.48 -13.44
CA ILE A 73 9.48 -37.86 -12.95
C ILE A 73 10.72 -38.21 -12.11
N LEU A 74 10.49 -38.50 -10.83
CA LEU A 74 11.50 -38.97 -9.88
C LEU A 74 11.52 -40.50 -9.79
N PHE A 75 10.35 -41.13 -9.93
CA PHE A 75 10.20 -42.58 -9.92
C PHE A 75 9.01 -42.99 -10.77
N GLU A 76 9.12 -44.14 -11.43
CA GLU A 76 8.05 -44.73 -12.21
C GLU A 76 8.14 -46.26 -12.18
N LYS A 77 7.01 -46.93 -11.94
CA LYS A 77 6.92 -48.39 -11.90
C LYS A 77 5.58 -48.88 -12.46
N PRO A 78 5.58 -49.74 -13.49
CA PRO A 78 4.37 -50.46 -13.92
C PRO A 78 3.85 -51.38 -12.81
N VAL A 79 2.53 -51.40 -12.60
CA VAL A 79 1.88 -52.15 -11.52
C VAL A 79 0.71 -52.98 -12.04
N THR A 80 0.55 -54.18 -11.49
CA THR A 80 -0.64 -55.02 -11.68
C THR A 80 -1.28 -55.20 -10.31
N LEU A 81 -2.42 -54.55 -10.10
CA LEU A 81 -3.13 -54.48 -8.83
C LEU A 81 -4.16 -55.61 -8.73
N GLN A 82 -4.11 -56.37 -7.65
CA GLN A 82 -5.12 -57.37 -7.31
C GLN A 82 -6.24 -56.73 -6.49
N LYS A 83 -7.45 -57.28 -6.56
CA LYS A 83 -8.57 -56.84 -5.70
C LYS A 83 -8.17 -56.94 -4.23
N GLY A 84 -8.35 -55.85 -3.48
CA GLY A 84 -7.88 -55.70 -2.11
C GLY A 84 -6.67 -54.76 -2.01
N THR A 85 -5.90 -54.91 -0.94
CA THR A 85 -4.71 -54.07 -0.65
C THR A 85 -3.48 -54.62 -1.36
N ASN A 86 -2.73 -53.74 -2.02
CA ASN A 86 -1.44 -54.02 -2.66
C ASN A 86 -0.39 -53.09 -2.05
N PHE A 87 0.86 -53.55 -1.93
CA PHE A 87 1.94 -52.77 -1.32
C PHE A 87 3.03 -52.42 -2.34
N ILE A 88 3.49 -51.17 -2.30
CA ILE A 88 4.61 -50.68 -3.12
C ILE A 88 5.61 -49.94 -2.23
N SER A 89 6.89 -50.30 -2.32
CA SER A 89 7.98 -49.53 -1.70
C SER A 89 8.68 -48.67 -2.74
N VAL A 90 8.97 -47.42 -2.38
CA VAL A 90 9.73 -46.46 -3.19
C VAL A 90 10.90 -45.92 -2.37
N ASN A 91 12.12 -46.04 -2.91
CA ASN A 91 13.31 -45.44 -2.32
C ASN A 91 13.32 -43.93 -2.61
N ILE A 92 13.41 -43.11 -1.55
CA ILE A 92 13.31 -41.65 -1.61
C ILE A 92 14.61 -40.95 -1.18
N SER A 93 15.69 -41.71 -0.93
CA SER A 93 16.99 -41.17 -0.48
C SER A 93 17.60 -40.15 -1.44
N GLU A 94 17.34 -40.24 -2.74
CA GLU A 94 17.82 -39.29 -3.76
C GLU A 94 16.80 -38.18 -4.07
N PHE A 95 15.62 -38.19 -3.44
CA PHE A 95 14.58 -37.20 -3.72
C PHE A 95 14.97 -35.86 -3.06
N PRO A 96 14.54 -34.72 -3.63
CA PRO A 96 14.75 -33.41 -2.99
C PRO A 96 13.91 -33.27 -1.71
N ARG A 97 14.24 -32.26 -0.89
CA ARG A 97 13.37 -31.76 0.20
C ARG A 97 12.16 -31.06 -0.43
N GLY A 98 10.96 -31.32 0.09
CA GLY A 98 9.73 -30.64 -0.34
C GLY A 98 8.59 -31.57 -0.76
N ILE A 99 7.55 -30.99 -1.37
CA ILE A 99 6.35 -31.72 -1.78
C ILE A 99 6.62 -32.60 -3.00
N THR A 100 6.28 -33.89 -2.88
CA THR A 100 6.31 -34.88 -3.95
C THR A 100 4.89 -35.39 -4.25
N LYS A 101 4.54 -35.45 -5.53
CA LYS A 101 3.26 -35.97 -6.04
C LYS A 101 3.40 -37.46 -6.33
N PHE A 102 2.69 -38.30 -5.59
CA PHE A 102 2.58 -39.73 -5.88
C PHE A 102 1.25 -40.02 -6.54
N ARG A 103 1.26 -40.54 -7.77
CA ARG A 103 0.05 -40.81 -8.54
C ARG A 103 0.03 -42.21 -9.12
N LEU A 104 -1.18 -42.76 -9.19
CA LEU A 104 -1.48 -43.99 -9.89
C LEU A 104 -2.19 -43.66 -11.21
N LEU A 105 -1.58 -44.07 -12.32
CA LEU A 105 -2.13 -43.96 -13.67
C LEU A 105 -2.77 -45.28 -14.10
N ASP A 106 -3.88 -45.23 -14.83
CA ASP A 106 -4.46 -46.41 -15.48
C ASP A 106 -3.68 -46.80 -16.77
N ALA A 107 -4.17 -47.83 -17.47
CA ALA A 107 -3.58 -48.28 -18.74
C ALA A 107 -3.68 -47.24 -19.88
N GLN A 108 -4.58 -46.27 -19.76
CA GLN A 108 -4.79 -45.16 -20.70
C GLN A 108 -4.02 -43.89 -20.28
N GLN A 109 -3.20 -43.97 -19.23
CA GLN A 109 -2.44 -42.85 -18.65
C GLN A 109 -3.30 -41.78 -17.97
N ASN A 110 -4.56 -42.08 -17.60
CA ASN A 110 -5.37 -41.18 -16.79
C ASN A 110 -4.99 -41.30 -15.32
N VAL A 111 -5.03 -40.19 -14.58
CA VAL A 111 -4.80 -40.19 -13.13
C VAL A 111 -6.01 -40.79 -12.41
N VAL A 112 -5.79 -41.93 -11.74
CA VAL A 112 -6.82 -42.63 -10.96
C VAL A 112 -6.86 -42.15 -9.52
N SER A 113 -5.69 -41.90 -8.93
CA SER A 113 -5.55 -41.44 -7.55
C SER A 113 -4.20 -40.75 -7.39
N GLU A 114 -4.16 -39.65 -6.65
CA GLU A 114 -2.93 -38.91 -6.34
C GLU A 114 -2.90 -38.50 -4.86
N ARG A 115 -1.69 -38.47 -4.29
CA ARG A 115 -1.41 -38.02 -2.94
C ARG A 115 -0.15 -37.18 -2.92
N LEU A 116 -0.23 -36.00 -2.30
CA LEU A 116 0.93 -35.17 -1.98
C LEU A 116 1.58 -35.68 -0.69
N VAL A 117 2.90 -35.72 -0.67
CA VAL A 117 3.69 -36.07 0.51
C VAL A 117 4.88 -35.14 0.58
N PHE A 118 5.12 -34.57 1.75
CA PHE A 118 6.35 -33.83 2.01
C PHE A 118 7.48 -34.80 2.36
N LEU A 119 8.61 -34.73 1.66
CA LEU A 119 9.71 -35.67 1.84
C LEU A 119 11.01 -34.96 2.26
N ASN A 120 11.89 -35.72 2.90
CA ASN A 120 13.28 -35.35 3.20
C ASN A 120 13.41 -34.03 3.98
N ASN A 121 12.55 -33.79 4.98
CA ASN A 121 12.56 -32.54 5.75
C ASN A 121 13.92 -32.25 6.41
N HIS A 122 14.65 -33.29 6.80
CA HIS A 122 16.01 -33.21 7.36
C HIS A 122 17.10 -32.71 6.39
N LYS A 123 16.85 -32.64 5.08
CA LYS A 123 17.83 -32.16 4.08
C LYS A 123 17.79 -30.64 3.95
N GLU A 124 18.04 -29.95 5.05
CA GLU A 124 18.01 -28.49 5.14
C GLU A 124 19.40 -27.85 4.97
N LEU A 125 19.42 -26.54 4.79
CA LEU A 125 20.63 -25.73 4.93
C LEU A 125 20.88 -25.51 6.43
N ILE A 126 22.07 -25.82 6.93
CA ILE A 126 22.43 -25.51 8.32
C ILE A 126 23.05 -24.11 8.33
N ILE A 127 22.48 -23.19 9.11
CA ILE A 127 22.98 -21.82 9.30
C ILE A 127 23.36 -21.65 10.77
N ASP A 128 24.66 -21.52 11.04
CA ASP A 128 25.19 -21.25 12.38
C ASP A 128 25.49 -19.75 12.53
N LEU A 129 24.83 -19.10 13.49
CA LEU A 129 25.07 -17.71 13.86
C LEU A 129 25.93 -17.65 15.13
N LYS A 130 27.13 -17.06 15.04
CA LYS A 130 28.07 -16.94 16.16
C LYS A 130 28.39 -15.49 16.45
N LEU A 131 28.07 -15.06 17.67
CA LEU A 131 28.40 -13.74 18.17
C LEU A 131 29.72 -13.77 18.94
N ASN A 132 30.44 -12.65 18.94
CA ASN A 132 31.66 -12.52 19.74
C ASN A 132 31.39 -12.46 21.26
N LYS A 133 30.16 -12.16 21.67
CA LYS A 133 29.68 -12.10 23.07
C LYS A 133 28.17 -12.36 23.11
N ASP A 134 27.66 -12.82 24.25
CA ASP A 134 26.22 -12.95 24.49
C ASP A 134 25.58 -11.65 25.04
N ASN A 135 26.41 -10.84 25.71
CA ASN A 135 26.02 -9.57 26.32
C ASN A 135 26.92 -8.45 25.83
N PHE A 136 26.30 -7.36 25.37
CA PHE A 136 26.98 -6.19 24.85
C PHE A 136 26.61 -4.94 25.65
N ALA A 137 27.50 -3.95 25.68
CA ALA A 137 27.17 -2.61 26.15
C ALA A 137 26.37 -1.82 25.08
N PRO A 138 25.61 -0.78 25.50
CA PRO A 138 25.06 0.21 24.58
C PRO A 138 26.11 0.74 23.60
N ARG A 139 25.73 0.92 22.33
CA ARG A 139 26.63 1.36 21.26
C ARG A 139 27.88 0.51 21.05
N GLU A 140 28.01 -0.64 21.73
CA GLU A 140 29.10 -1.57 21.47
C GLU A 140 28.95 -2.16 20.07
N LYS A 141 30.09 -2.34 19.41
CA LYS A 141 30.16 -3.00 18.11
C LYS A 141 29.93 -4.51 18.28
N VAL A 142 28.94 -5.03 17.56
CA VAL A 142 28.64 -6.45 17.44
C VAL A 142 29.40 -7.02 16.24
N VAL A 143 30.00 -8.18 16.44
CA VAL A 143 30.61 -8.99 15.38
C VAL A 143 29.83 -10.30 15.27
N LEU A 144 29.18 -10.49 14.13
CA LEU A 144 28.43 -11.70 13.81
C LEU A 144 29.17 -12.50 12.74
N GLU A 145 29.58 -13.71 13.09
CA GLU A 145 30.10 -14.71 12.17
C GLU A 145 28.98 -15.66 11.75
N ILE A 146 28.86 -15.89 10.44
CA ILE A 146 27.86 -16.78 9.85
C ILE A 146 28.61 -17.95 9.23
N GLU A 147 28.19 -19.17 9.54
CA GLU A 147 28.70 -20.40 8.93
C GLU A 147 27.53 -21.18 8.31
N THR A 148 27.71 -21.70 7.10
CA THR A 148 26.67 -22.38 6.32
C THR A 148 27.16 -23.76 5.89
N LYS A 149 26.37 -24.80 6.16
CA LYS A 149 26.69 -26.20 5.86
C LYS A 149 25.51 -26.92 5.22
N ASP A 150 25.79 -27.94 4.42
CA ASP A 150 24.77 -28.88 3.98
C ASP A 150 24.37 -29.84 5.11
N PHE A 151 23.33 -30.62 4.86
CA PHE A 151 22.81 -31.65 5.78
C PHE A 151 23.79 -32.81 6.06
N TYR A 152 24.96 -32.85 5.42
CA TYR A 152 26.09 -33.74 5.75
C TYR A 152 27.18 -33.04 6.56
N ASN A 153 26.91 -31.83 7.09
CA ASN A 153 27.87 -30.96 7.78
C ASN A 153 29.05 -30.49 6.93
N LYS A 154 28.94 -30.49 5.59
CA LYS A 154 29.98 -29.95 4.71
C LYS A 154 29.72 -28.46 4.43
N PRO A 155 30.76 -27.60 4.44
CA PRO A 155 30.58 -26.19 4.14
C PRO A 155 29.99 -25.94 2.76
N ILE A 156 29.11 -24.94 2.65
CA ILE A 156 28.43 -24.62 1.38
C ILE A 156 28.19 -23.12 1.21
N SER A 157 28.58 -22.58 0.04
CA SER A 157 28.34 -21.16 -0.28
C SER A 157 26.84 -20.88 -0.45
N SER A 158 26.37 -19.81 0.18
CA SER A 158 24.95 -19.47 0.33
C SER A 158 24.72 -17.97 0.32
N ASN A 159 23.50 -17.57 -0.07
CA ASN A 159 23.01 -16.19 0.03
C ASN A 159 22.00 -16.10 1.18
N ILE A 160 22.30 -15.28 2.17
CA ILE A 160 21.54 -15.14 3.41
C ILE A 160 21.05 -13.70 3.58
N ALA A 161 19.76 -13.48 3.75
CA ALA A 161 19.22 -12.22 4.26
C ALA A 161 19.36 -12.18 5.78
N VAL A 162 19.81 -11.05 6.34
CA VAL A 162 20.04 -10.89 7.78
C VAL A 162 19.37 -9.61 8.30
N ALA A 163 18.55 -9.77 9.33
CA ALA A 163 17.90 -8.68 10.07
C ALA A 163 18.30 -8.72 11.54
N VAL A 164 18.44 -7.56 12.18
CA VAL A 164 18.63 -7.45 13.62
C VAL A 164 17.61 -6.46 14.18
N THR A 165 16.63 -6.97 14.92
CA THR A 165 15.46 -6.22 15.38
C THR A 165 15.22 -6.41 16.86
N ASP A 166 14.68 -5.39 17.52
CA ASP A 166 14.31 -5.41 18.93
C ASP A 166 13.28 -6.53 19.14
N ASN A 167 13.57 -7.43 20.06
CA ASN A 167 12.71 -8.56 20.34
C ASN A 167 11.33 -8.11 20.87
N ALA A 168 11.27 -6.95 21.54
CA ALA A 168 10.01 -6.37 21.96
C ALA A 168 9.11 -6.04 20.75
N LEU A 169 9.68 -5.57 19.63
CA LEU A 169 8.93 -5.29 18.40
C LEU A 169 8.38 -6.58 17.78
N LEU A 170 9.19 -7.64 17.72
CA LEU A 170 8.76 -8.93 17.17
C LEU A 170 7.67 -9.58 18.00
N SER A 171 7.63 -9.36 19.32
CA SER A 171 6.53 -9.85 20.17
C SER A 171 5.16 -9.24 19.86
N PHE A 172 5.13 -8.15 19.06
CA PHE A 172 3.91 -7.56 18.52
C PHE A 172 3.66 -7.93 17.04
N ALA A 173 4.66 -8.50 16.36
CA ALA A 173 4.53 -9.01 15.00
C ALA A 173 3.87 -10.40 15.03
N ASP A 174 2.92 -10.62 14.13
CA ASP A 174 2.19 -11.89 14.00
C ASP A 174 3.16 -13.00 13.55
N ASP A 175 3.53 -13.90 14.48
CA ASP A 175 4.42 -15.06 14.28
C ASP A 175 3.81 -16.15 13.36
N LYS A 176 2.60 -15.90 12.86
CA LYS A 176 1.79 -16.82 12.06
C LYS A 176 2.00 -16.70 10.55
N GLN A 177 2.94 -15.86 10.13
CA GLN A 177 3.26 -15.65 8.71
C GLN A 177 4.29 -16.67 8.20
N ASP A 178 4.36 -16.83 6.88
CA ASP A 178 5.37 -17.66 6.26
C ASP A 178 6.80 -17.12 6.46
N HIS A 179 7.77 -18.03 6.55
CA HIS A 179 9.20 -17.75 6.38
C HIS A 179 9.67 -18.36 5.05
N ILE A 180 10.93 -18.16 4.66
CA ILE A 180 11.45 -18.63 3.37
C ILE A 180 11.16 -20.12 3.08
N ASP A 181 11.26 -20.99 4.09
CA ASP A 181 11.09 -22.43 3.95
C ASP A 181 9.61 -22.83 3.89
N SER A 182 8.76 -22.31 4.79
CA SER A 182 7.33 -22.58 4.77
C SER A 182 6.66 -22.05 3.49
N TYR A 183 7.10 -20.88 3.01
CA TYR A 183 6.57 -20.31 1.78
C TYR A 183 6.94 -21.17 0.57
N LEU A 184 8.25 -21.37 0.33
CA LEU A 184 8.75 -21.97 -0.90
C LEU A 184 8.54 -23.49 -0.96
N LEU A 185 8.46 -24.18 0.17
CA LEU A 185 8.30 -25.64 0.19
C LEU A 185 6.86 -26.09 0.36
N MET A 186 5.95 -25.20 0.79
CA MET A 186 4.59 -25.56 1.15
C MET A 186 3.54 -24.55 0.67
N SER A 187 3.53 -23.32 1.18
CA SER A 187 2.45 -22.37 0.93
C SER A 187 2.32 -21.95 -0.54
N SER A 188 3.41 -21.93 -1.30
CA SER A 188 3.38 -21.62 -2.74
C SER A 188 2.77 -22.73 -3.60
N GLU A 189 2.66 -23.96 -3.09
CA GLU A 189 2.24 -25.15 -3.85
C GLU A 189 0.85 -25.68 -3.44
N LEU A 190 0.41 -25.39 -2.21
CA LEU A 190 -0.91 -25.79 -1.73
C LEU A 190 -1.97 -24.75 -2.02
N ASN A 191 -3.22 -25.19 -2.13
CA ASN A 191 -4.36 -24.32 -2.37
C ASN A 191 -5.09 -23.99 -1.05
N GLY A 192 -5.47 -22.73 -0.88
CA GLY A 192 -6.16 -22.22 0.31
C GLY A 192 -5.21 -21.64 1.36
N LYS A 193 -5.76 -20.98 2.39
CA LYS A 193 -4.97 -20.38 3.48
C LYS A 193 -4.43 -21.49 4.39
N ILE A 194 -3.11 -21.60 4.49
CA ILE A 194 -2.46 -22.46 5.49
C ILE A 194 -2.35 -21.66 6.79
N HIS A 195 -2.81 -22.23 7.89
CA HIS A 195 -2.76 -21.59 9.21
C HIS A 195 -1.40 -21.84 9.86
N GLU A 196 -0.72 -20.77 10.27
CA GLU A 196 0.60 -20.79 10.94
C GLU A 196 1.65 -21.62 10.17
N PRO A 197 2.00 -21.26 8.91
CA PRO A 197 2.85 -22.10 8.07
C PRO A 197 4.22 -22.45 8.67
N SER A 198 4.82 -21.57 9.48
CA SER A 198 6.11 -21.82 10.13
C SER A 198 6.04 -22.92 11.20
N PHE A 199 4.88 -23.14 11.84
CA PHE A 199 4.68 -24.22 12.83
C PHE A 199 5.06 -25.60 12.28
N TYR A 200 4.81 -25.82 10.98
CA TYR A 200 5.09 -27.10 10.32
C TYR A 200 6.58 -27.40 10.18
N PHE A 201 7.45 -26.39 10.30
CA PHE A 201 8.89 -26.51 10.13
C PHE A 201 9.67 -26.29 11.43
N ASP A 202 9.00 -26.02 12.56
CA ASP A 202 9.68 -25.81 13.84
C ASP A 202 10.17 -27.15 14.46
N PRO A 203 11.48 -27.36 14.64
CA PRO A 203 12.02 -28.57 15.25
C PRO A 203 11.67 -28.72 16.75
N LYS A 204 11.22 -27.67 17.43
CA LYS A 204 10.76 -27.73 18.84
C LYS A 204 9.36 -28.33 18.96
N GLU A 205 8.58 -28.33 17.87
CA GLU A 205 7.23 -28.85 17.83
C GLU A 205 7.23 -30.36 17.58
N GLY A 206 7.02 -31.15 18.64
CA GLY A 206 7.13 -32.61 18.58
C GLY A 206 6.15 -33.33 17.64
N ASN A 207 5.13 -32.64 17.12
CA ASN A 207 4.14 -33.18 16.18
C ASN A 207 4.21 -32.56 14.78
N SER A 208 5.28 -31.81 14.45
CA SER A 208 5.42 -31.10 13.16
C SER A 208 5.31 -32.03 11.94
N ASP A 209 6.01 -33.17 11.95
CA ASP A 209 5.96 -34.15 10.86
C ASP A 209 4.55 -34.74 10.63
N GLU A 210 3.80 -35.03 11.71
CA GLU A 210 2.42 -35.50 11.59
C GLU A 210 1.50 -34.38 11.09
N ALA A 211 1.72 -33.15 11.54
CA ALA A 211 0.97 -31.99 11.08
C ALA A 211 1.21 -31.69 9.60
N ILE A 212 2.44 -31.88 9.10
CA ILE A 212 2.77 -31.77 7.68
C ILE A 212 1.97 -32.80 6.85
N ASP A 213 1.93 -34.08 7.25
CA ASP A 213 1.12 -35.09 6.52
C ASP A 213 -0.38 -34.70 6.54
N LEU A 214 -0.88 -34.18 7.66
CA LEU A 214 -2.27 -33.75 7.77
C LEU A 214 -2.59 -32.53 6.87
N VAL A 215 -1.69 -31.54 6.77
CA VAL A 215 -1.92 -30.37 5.91
C VAL A 215 -1.83 -30.74 4.43
N MET A 216 -0.97 -31.70 4.06
CA MET A 216 -0.97 -32.29 2.70
C MET A 216 -2.30 -32.98 2.37
N LEU A 217 -2.95 -33.63 3.36
CA LEU A 217 -4.25 -34.28 3.16
C LEU A 217 -5.42 -33.29 3.05
N THR A 218 -5.36 -32.14 3.72
CA THR A 218 -6.45 -31.16 3.75
C THR A 218 -6.36 -30.09 2.66
N HIS A 219 -5.14 -29.65 2.29
CA HIS A 219 -4.91 -28.61 1.27
C HIS A 219 -4.31 -29.16 -0.04
N GLY A 220 -3.85 -30.41 -0.03
CA GLY A 220 -3.22 -31.07 -1.18
C GLY A 220 -4.16 -31.92 -2.05
N TRP A 221 -5.47 -31.89 -1.83
CA TRP A 221 -6.41 -32.64 -2.68
C TRP A 221 -6.49 -32.03 -4.09
N ARG A 222 -6.73 -32.90 -5.09
CA ARG A 222 -6.82 -32.56 -6.51
C ARG A 222 -7.98 -33.33 -7.14
N ASP A 223 -8.70 -32.68 -8.04
CA ASP A 223 -9.71 -33.32 -8.90
C ASP A 223 -9.19 -33.38 -10.33
N TYR A 224 -9.47 -34.48 -11.03
CA TYR A 224 -8.98 -34.76 -12.37
C TYR A 224 -10.16 -35.00 -13.30
N ILE A 225 -10.40 -34.07 -14.23
CA ILE A 225 -11.46 -34.20 -15.24
C ILE A 225 -10.98 -35.17 -16.32
N THR A 226 -11.60 -36.36 -16.38
CA THR A 226 -11.24 -37.43 -17.34
C THR A 226 -12.01 -37.36 -18.67
N ASN A 227 -12.84 -36.35 -18.89
CA ASN A 227 -13.55 -36.20 -20.16
C ASN A 227 -12.62 -35.58 -21.23
N PRO A 228 -12.53 -36.15 -22.45
CA PRO A 228 -11.91 -35.44 -23.56
C PRO A 228 -12.67 -34.13 -23.74
N ILE A 229 -11.94 -33.03 -23.85
CA ILE A 229 -12.52 -31.70 -24.06
C ILE A 229 -13.33 -31.72 -25.36
N GLU A 230 -14.65 -31.90 -25.25
CA GLU A 230 -15.56 -31.73 -26.38
C GLU A 230 -15.61 -30.25 -26.72
N SER A 231 -14.82 -29.88 -27.72
CA SER A 231 -14.61 -28.53 -28.24
C SER A 231 -13.95 -27.55 -27.27
N ILE A 232 -12.80 -27.04 -27.70
CA ILE A 232 -12.07 -25.97 -27.03
C ILE A 232 -12.91 -24.68 -27.16
N ARG A 233 -13.63 -24.29 -26.10
CA ARG A 233 -14.39 -23.03 -26.05
C ARG A 233 -13.49 -21.79 -25.93
N PHE A 234 -12.26 -21.97 -25.46
CA PHE A 234 -11.24 -20.92 -25.33
C PHE A 234 -9.89 -21.44 -25.81
N PHE A 235 -9.31 -20.80 -26.82
CA PHE A 235 -7.96 -21.11 -27.27
C PHE A 235 -6.94 -20.94 -26.12
N PRO A 236 -5.85 -21.72 -26.08
CA PRO A 236 -4.76 -21.47 -25.15
C PRO A 236 -4.29 -20.01 -25.26
N ASP A 237 -3.82 -19.47 -24.14
CA ASP A 237 -3.43 -18.07 -23.97
C ASP A 237 -2.61 -17.55 -25.16
N LYS A 238 -3.13 -16.50 -25.84
CA LYS A 238 -2.51 -15.89 -27.02
C LYS A 238 -1.38 -14.92 -26.67
N ARG A 239 -1.06 -14.71 -25.38
CA ARG A 239 -0.01 -13.79 -24.95
C ARG A 239 1.37 -14.21 -25.48
N ASN A 240 2.13 -13.23 -25.97
CA ASN A 240 3.52 -13.37 -26.45
C ASN A 240 3.69 -14.31 -27.66
N LEU A 241 2.77 -14.27 -28.62
CA LEU A 241 2.87 -15.00 -29.88
C LEU A 241 3.20 -14.05 -31.05
N ILE A 242 4.22 -14.39 -31.84
CA ILE A 242 4.49 -13.76 -33.14
C ILE A 242 4.01 -14.72 -34.22
N GLU A 243 3.20 -14.23 -35.14
CA GLU A 243 2.85 -14.95 -36.37
C GLU A 243 3.01 -14.06 -37.59
N GLY A 244 3.26 -14.68 -38.75
CA GLY A 244 3.47 -13.94 -39.99
C GLY A 244 3.69 -14.87 -41.18
N GLN A 245 4.02 -14.27 -42.32
CA GLN A 245 4.26 -14.95 -43.57
C GLN A 245 5.50 -14.39 -44.27
N ILE A 246 6.27 -15.27 -44.90
CA ILE A 246 7.41 -14.93 -45.75
C ILE A 246 6.94 -14.93 -47.19
N LEU A 247 7.22 -13.83 -47.88
CA LEU A 247 6.80 -13.58 -49.25
C LEU A 247 8.02 -13.45 -50.17
N ASP A 248 7.87 -13.84 -51.43
CA ASP A 248 8.84 -13.56 -52.49
C ASP A 248 8.75 -12.08 -52.93
N LYS A 249 9.62 -11.67 -53.87
CA LYS A 249 9.61 -10.33 -54.48
C LYS A 249 8.30 -9.94 -55.17
N ASN A 250 7.48 -10.92 -55.56
CA ASN A 250 6.20 -10.72 -56.24
C ASN A 250 5.02 -10.72 -55.24
N GLY A 251 5.28 -10.95 -53.95
CA GLY A 251 4.27 -11.01 -52.90
C GLY A 251 3.62 -12.38 -52.72
N ASN A 252 4.14 -13.44 -53.36
CA ASN A 252 3.62 -14.80 -53.17
C ASN A 252 4.24 -15.44 -51.92
N PRO A 253 3.47 -16.22 -51.14
CA PRO A 253 4.03 -16.95 -50.00
C PRO A 253 5.09 -17.95 -50.43
N ILE A 254 6.20 -17.99 -49.68
CA ILE A 254 7.35 -18.82 -50.01
C ILE A 254 7.97 -19.41 -48.75
N THR A 255 8.47 -20.64 -48.86
CA THR A 255 9.12 -21.31 -47.73
C THR A 255 10.47 -20.66 -47.39
N ALA A 256 10.82 -20.50 -46.11
CA ALA A 256 12.11 -19.95 -45.73
C ALA A 256 12.61 -20.51 -44.40
N ASN A 257 13.93 -20.47 -44.21
CA ASN A 257 14.55 -20.70 -42.91
C ASN A 257 14.48 -19.38 -42.13
N LEU A 258 14.07 -19.47 -40.87
CA LEU A 258 13.93 -18.35 -39.95
C LEU A 258 14.89 -18.50 -38.78
N PHE A 259 15.53 -17.40 -38.42
CA PHE A 259 16.24 -17.23 -37.17
C PHE A 259 15.60 -16.09 -36.38
N LEU A 260 15.24 -16.33 -35.14
CA LEU A 260 14.77 -15.30 -34.22
C LEU A 260 15.83 -15.12 -33.14
N PHE A 261 16.47 -13.95 -33.11
CA PHE A 261 17.45 -13.58 -32.10
C PHE A 261 16.78 -12.70 -31.05
N GLU A 262 17.09 -12.91 -29.78
CA GLU A 262 16.91 -11.86 -28.77
C GLU A 262 17.87 -10.70 -29.10
N SER A 263 17.45 -9.46 -28.92
CA SER A 263 18.24 -8.28 -29.31
C SER A 263 19.56 -8.10 -28.54
N ASP A 264 19.67 -8.73 -27.37
CA ASP A 264 20.90 -8.84 -26.58
C ASP A 264 21.82 -9.98 -27.07
N GLY A 265 21.34 -10.82 -27.98
CA GLY A 265 22.09 -11.93 -28.58
C GLY A 265 22.18 -13.19 -27.73
N GLU A 266 21.49 -13.25 -26.58
CA GLU A 266 21.64 -14.38 -25.64
C GLU A 266 20.96 -15.67 -26.11
N LYS A 267 19.84 -15.55 -26.85
CA LYS A 267 19.14 -16.72 -27.42
C LYS A 267 18.81 -16.52 -28.88
N ALA A 268 18.98 -17.60 -29.64
CA ALA A 268 18.58 -17.70 -31.03
C ALA A 268 17.70 -18.94 -31.23
N LEU A 269 16.53 -18.77 -31.82
CA LEU A 269 15.65 -19.86 -32.22
C LEU A 269 15.73 -20.00 -33.74
N GLN A 270 15.97 -21.22 -34.22
CA GLN A 270 15.89 -21.55 -35.64
C GLN A 270 14.65 -22.37 -35.94
N PHE A 271 13.89 -21.98 -36.95
CA PHE A 271 12.72 -22.73 -37.42
C PHE A 271 12.51 -22.51 -38.92
N LYS A 272 11.57 -23.25 -39.52
CA LYS A 272 11.17 -23.08 -40.93
C LYS A 272 9.71 -22.67 -40.99
N THR A 273 9.35 -21.93 -42.04
CA THR A 273 7.95 -21.69 -42.39
C THR A 273 7.27 -22.99 -42.84
N ASP A 274 5.94 -23.02 -42.81
CA ASP A 274 5.16 -24.07 -43.48
C ASP A 274 5.18 -23.93 -45.01
N GLU A 275 4.52 -24.85 -45.73
CA GLU A 275 4.42 -24.87 -47.20
C GLU A 275 3.75 -23.60 -47.77
N GLY A 276 2.90 -22.94 -46.97
CA GLY A 276 2.26 -21.67 -47.29
C GLY A 276 3.07 -20.45 -46.88
N GLY A 277 4.36 -20.60 -46.55
CA GLY A 277 5.26 -19.52 -46.13
C GLY A 277 4.93 -18.91 -44.76
N SER A 278 4.01 -19.50 -43.99
CA SER A 278 3.60 -18.96 -42.69
C SER A 278 4.52 -19.44 -41.56
N PHE A 279 4.65 -18.62 -40.53
CA PHE A 279 5.37 -18.96 -39.31
C PHE A 279 4.61 -18.52 -38.07
N ARG A 280 4.82 -19.25 -36.98
CA ARG A 280 4.29 -18.94 -35.66
C ARG A 280 5.32 -19.33 -34.60
N CYS A 281 5.67 -18.39 -33.73
CA CYS A 281 6.67 -18.59 -32.69
C CYS A 281 6.22 -17.91 -31.39
N LYS A 282 6.41 -18.58 -30.25
CA LYS A 282 6.21 -17.97 -28.93
C LYS A 282 7.49 -17.24 -28.56
N ILE A 283 7.37 -15.97 -28.18
CA ILE A 283 8.49 -15.18 -27.68
C ILE A 283 8.56 -15.20 -26.16
N GLY A 284 9.77 -15.18 -25.63
CA GLY A 284 10.06 -15.05 -24.21
C GLY A 284 9.97 -13.61 -23.73
N ASP A 285 10.72 -13.28 -22.68
CA ASP A 285 10.62 -11.99 -22.02
C ASP A 285 11.60 -10.92 -22.51
N ALA A 286 12.38 -11.19 -23.58
CA ALA A 286 13.28 -10.19 -24.13
C ALA A 286 12.55 -8.92 -24.62
N ASN A 287 13.23 -7.78 -24.45
CA ASN A 287 12.71 -6.45 -24.78
C ASN A 287 12.55 -6.23 -26.29
N SER A 288 13.40 -6.87 -27.10
CA SER A 288 13.26 -6.90 -28.55
C SER A 288 13.84 -8.17 -29.15
N TYR A 289 13.39 -8.48 -30.36
CA TYR A 289 13.84 -9.62 -31.14
C TYR A 289 14.20 -9.19 -32.56
N ILE A 290 15.09 -9.94 -33.20
CA ILE A 290 15.44 -9.78 -34.62
C ILE A 290 15.07 -11.07 -35.33
N LEU A 291 14.09 -11.00 -36.24
CA LEU A 291 13.71 -12.11 -37.10
C LEU A 291 14.45 -12.00 -38.44
N VAL A 292 15.18 -13.03 -38.82
CA VAL A 292 15.94 -13.15 -40.06
C VAL A 292 15.39 -14.32 -40.87
N ALA A 293 14.88 -14.05 -42.07
CA ALA A 293 14.48 -15.07 -43.04
C ALA A 293 15.56 -15.23 -44.11
N TYR A 294 15.89 -16.46 -44.50
CA TYR A 294 16.81 -16.72 -45.61
C TYR A 294 16.50 -18.00 -46.39
N ARG A 295 16.94 -18.02 -47.64
CA ARG A 295 16.92 -19.19 -48.52
C ARG A 295 18.27 -19.42 -49.19
N GLU A 296 18.59 -20.68 -49.46
CA GLU A 296 19.82 -21.11 -50.11
C GLU A 296 19.84 -20.81 -51.63
N ASP A 297 18.66 -20.76 -52.25
CA ASP A 297 18.47 -20.51 -53.70
C ASP A 297 18.61 -19.03 -54.10
N LYS A 298 18.99 -18.18 -53.15
CA LYS A 298 19.27 -16.76 -53.31
C LYS A 298 18.08 -15.89 -53.77
N GLN A 299 16.84 -16.33 -53.57
CA GLN A 299 15.66 -15.52 -53.87
C GLN A 299 15.45 -14.38 -52.88
N SER A 300 14.87 -13.26 -53.36
CA SER A 300 14.53 -12.11 -52.53
C SER A 300 13.29 -12.36 -51.70
N LEU A 301 13.39 -12.04 -50.40
CA LEU A 301 12.38 -12.32 -49.39
C LEU A 301 11.81 -11.04 -48.78
N LYS A 302 10.59 -11.14 -48.25
CA LYS A 302 9.93 -10.11 -47.45
C LYS A 302 9.22 -10.74 -46.26
N ILE A 303 9.36 -10.15 -45.08
CA ILE A 303 8.67 -10.58 -43.85
C ILE A 303 7.40 -9.75 -43.67
N SER A 304 6.26 -10.42 -43.48
CA SER A 304 4.97 -9.81 -43.14
C SER A 304 4.42 -10.44 -41.86
N GLU A 305 4.52 -9.74 -40.73
CA GLU A 305 4.13 -10.21 -39.39
C GLU A 305 2.89 -9.49 -38.84
N ASN A 306 2.13 -10.22 -38.02
CA ASN A 306 1.07 -9.71 -37.17
C ASN A 306 1.36 -10.12 -35.72
N LEU A 307 1.53 -9.13 -34.84
CA LEU A 307 1.59 -9.37 -33.40
C LEU A 307 0.16 -9.59 -32.89
N VAL A 308 -0.15 -10.82 -32.46
CA VAL A 308 -1.47 -11.12 -31.88
C VAL A 308 -1.39 -10.92 -30.37
N GLY A 309 -1.76 -9.72 -29.94
CA GLY A 309 -1.81 -9.35 -28.53
C GLY A 309 -1.45 -7.87 -28.35
N ASN A 310 -2.44 -7.09 -27.94
CA ASN A 310 -2.46 -5.63 -27.79
C ASN A 310 -2.70 -4.85 -29.10
N LYS A 311 -3.94 -4.39 -29.27
CA LYS A 311 -4.25 -3.23 -30.11
C LYS A 311 -3.40 -2.06 -29.62
N VAL A 312 -2.37 -1.69 -30.36
CA VAL A 312 -1.64 -0.45 -30.14
C VAL A 312 -2.32 0.66 -30.93
N SER A 313 -2.80 1.66 -30.20
CA SER A 313 -3.17 2.97 -30.71
C SER A 313 -1.97 3.61 -31.42
N LYS A 314 -2.17 4.03 -32.66
CA LYS A 314 -1.19 4.78 -33.43
C LYS A 314 -1.01 6.17 -32.82
N GLY A 315 0.24 6.53 -32.58
CA GLY A 315 0.66 7.92 -32.50
C GLY A 315 1.67 8.14 -31.38
N PHE A 316 2.94 8.32 -31.74
CA PHE A 316 3.68 9.56 -31.47
C PHE A 316 5.12 9.38 -31.97
N LYS A 317 5.60 10.37 -32.72
CA LYS A 317 7.00 10.51 -33.15
C LYS A 317 7.81 11.01 -31.96
N SER A 318 8.95 10.39 -31.66
CA SER A 318 9.91 10.92 -30.69
C SER A 318 11.09 11.55 -31.44
N GLU A 319 11.18 12.88 -31.34
CA GLU A 319 12.36 13.65 -31.68
C GLU A 319 13.42 13.44 -30.60
N SER A 320 14.62 13.10 -31.04
CA SER A 320 15.78 12.93 -30.18
C SER A 320 16.42 14.28 -29.84
N LYS A 321 16.69 14.49 -28.55
CA LYS A 321 17.79 15.27 -27.90
C LYS A 321 17.34 15.43 -26.44
N THR A 322 18.07 15.03 -25.39
CA THR A 322 19.45 15.41 -25.08
C THR A 322 19.95 14.57 -23.89
N LYS A 323 21.20 14.09 -23.98
CA LYS A 323 22.27 13.98 -22.96
C LYS A 323 22.04 13.46 -21.51
N ILE A 324 22.95 12.53 -21.16
CA ILE A 324 23.55 12.15 -19.84
C ILE A 324 22.79 11.05 -19.06
N PRO A 325 23.43 10.10 -18.34
CA PRO A 325 24.77 9.49 -18.40
C PRO A 325 24.73 7.93 -18.47
N GLN A 326 25.70 7.27 -19.13
CA GLN A 326 25.87 5.81 -18.99
C GLN A 326 26.61 5.49 -17.68
N GLN A 327 25.86 5.01 -16.68
CA GLN A 327 26.40 4.31 -15.53
C GLN A 327 26.55 2.81 -15.85
N LYS A 328 27.73 2.30 -15.49
CA LYS A 328 28.23 0.92 -15.39
C LYS A 328 27.14 -0.18 -15.37
N LYS A 329 27.24 -1.16 -16.29
CA LYS A 329 26.61 -2.48 -16.12
C LYS A 329 27.58 -3.37 -15.37
N ASN A 330 27.16 -3.71 -14.15
CA ASN A 330 27.86 -4.60 -13.23
C ASN A 330 27.81 -6.04 -13.74
N GLU A 331 28.99 -6.64 -13.78
CA GLU A 331 29.25 -8.08 -13.70
C GLU A 331 28.48 -8.72 -12.53
N PHE A 332 28.10 -9.99 -12.67
CA PHE A 332 27.99 -10.84 -11.49
C PHE A 332 29.42 -11.15 -11.01
N PRO A 333 29.72 -10.90 -9.72
CA PRO A 333 31.07 -10.95 -9.18
C PRO A 333 31.61 -12.38 -9.18
N ASN A 334 32.86 -12.49 -9.62
CA ASN A 334 33.70 -13.67 -9.46
C ASN A 334 33.85 -13.98 -7.95
N THR A 335 33.36 -15.12 -7.47
CA THR A 335 33.40 -15.48 -6.03
C THR A 335 34.75 -16.01 -5.55
N GLU A 336 35.76 -16.09 -6.40
CA GLU A 336 37.10 -16.53 -6.00
C GLU A 336 37.89 -15.48 -5.20
N ASN A 337 37.38 -14.24 -5.04
CA ASN A 337 38.00 -13.22 -4.17
C ASN A 337 36.95 -12.32 -3.47
N VAL A 338 35.95 -12.89 -2.80
CA VAL A 338 35.02 -12.09 -1.97
C VAL A 338 35.54 -12.05 -0.53
N GLU A 339 36.48 -11.15 -0.24
CA GLU A 339 36.84 -10.85 1.16
C GLU A 339 35.72 -10.08 1.90
N LYS A 340 34.70 -9.55 1.21
CA LYS A 340 33.63 -8.72 1.81
C LYS A 340 32.26 -8.90 1.12
N PRO A 341 31.14 -8.98 1.89
CA PRO A 341 29.79 -9.18 1.36
C PRO A 341 29.36 -8.08 0.37
N LEU A 342 28.58 -8.47 -0.65
CA LEU A 342 28.28 -7.69 -1.87
C LEU A 342 27.49 -6.39 -1.66
N GLN A 343 26.92 -6.19 -0.48
CA GLN A 343 26.37 -4.91 -0.06
C GLN A 343 26.67 -4.73 1.43
N LYS A 344 27.35 -3.64 1.79
CA LYS A 344 27.41 -3.19 3.17
C LYS A 344 26.40 -2.04 3.34
N PRO A 345 25.61 -2.01 4.43
CA PRO A 345 24.85 -0.83 4.81
C PRO A 345 25.75 0.43 4.81
N VAL A 346 25.17 1.60 4.55
CA VAL A 346 25.92 2.86 4.56
C VAL A 346 26.28 3.21 6.01
N GLN A 347 27.58 3.33 6.27
CA GLN A 347 28.15 3.71 7.55
C GLN A 347 28.42 5.22 7.56
N GLU A 348 27.75 5.95 8.44
CA GLU A 348 28.01 7.38 8.67
C GLU A 348 28.35 7.64 10.14
N THR A 349 29.25 8.59 10.41
CA THR A 349 29.57 9.00 11.77
C THR A 349 28.34 9.61 12.43
N ALA A 350 27.97 9.10 13.62
CA ALA A 350 26.84 9.63 14.37
C ALA A 350 27.04 11.13 14.66
N LYS A 351 26.15 11.99 14.14
CA LYS A 351 26.12 13.41 14.54
C LYS A 351 25.39 13.50 15.89
N LEU A 352 25.97 14.22 16.85
CA LEU A 352 25.33 14.53 18.13
C LEU A 352 24.12 15.46 17.87
N ALA A 353 22.96 14.87 17.58
CA ALA A 353 21.71 15.59 17.43
C ALA A 353 21.07 15.70 18.82
N THR A 354 20.99 16.90 19.37
CA THR A 354 20.27 17.19 20.63
C THR A 354 18.74 17.04 20.54
N SER A 355 18.23 16.56 19.41
CA SER A 355 16.89 16.00 19.27
C SER A 355 16.80 15.34 17.89
N LEU A 356 17.01 14.03 17.81
CA LEU A 356 16.20 13.26 16.86
C LEU A 356 14.82 13.25 17.49
N ALA A 357 13.95 14.17 17.06
CA ALA A 357 12.53 14.00 17.28
C ALA A 357 12.23 12.56 16.83
N GLU A 358 11.61 11.75 17.70
CA GLU A 358 11.04 10.49 17.26
C GLU A 358 10.22 10.83 16.03
N ASP A 359 10.67 10.34 14.87
CA ASP A 359 9.90 10.41 13.64
C ASP A 359 8.67 9.57 13.97
N THR A 360 7.64 10.25 14.45
CA THR A 360 6.29 9.73 14.70
C THR A 360 5.65 9.53 13.33
N GLN A 361 6.31 8.73 12.49
CA GLN A 361 5.60 7.88 11.58
C GLN A 361 4.94 6.83 12.46
N SER A 362 3.76 7.18 12.95
CA SER A 362 2.68 6.20 13.08
C SER A 362 2.81 5.27 11.87
N LEU A 363 3.06 4.00 12.14
CA LEU A 363 3.01 2.96 11.13
C LEU A 363 1.59 3.00 10.54
N ASP A 364 1.40 3.74 9.45
CA ASP A 364 0.49 3.29 8.42
C ASP A 364 1.08 1.94 8.00
N GLU A 365 0.50 0.88 8.56
CA GLU A 365 0.84 -0.49 8.27
C GLU A 365 0.37 -0.76 6.84
N VAL A 366 1.15 -0.27 5.87
CA VAL A 366 1.03 -0.66 4.48
C VAL A 366 1.44 -2.12 4.45
N VAL A 367 0.44 -3.01 4.44
CA VAL A 367 0.63 -4.38 3.99
C VAL A 367 1.07 -4.28 2.54
N ILE A 368 2.38 -4.32 2.31
CA ILE A 368 2.93 -4.52 0.97
C ILE A 368 2.55 -5.95 0.60
N VAL A 369 1.46 -6.09 -0.16
CA VAL A 369 1.15 -7.33 -0.86
C VAL A 369 2.14 -7.44 -2.03
N GLY A 370 3.31 -7.97 -1.74
CA GLY A 370 4.31 -8.31 -2.75
C GLY A 370 3.86 -9.53 -3.55
N TYR A 371 3.03 -9.33 -4.57
CA TYR A 371 2.85 -10.34 -5.63
C TYR A 371 3.79 -10.03 -6.80
N GLY A 372 4.78 -10.92 -6.97
CA GLY A 372 5.23 -11.36 -8.28
C GLY A 372 6.44 -10.63 -8.88
N SER A 373 7.61 -11.28 -8.80
CA SER A 373 8.52 -11.32 -9.95
C SER A 373 8.95 -12.77 -10.21
N ASN A 374 8.67 -13.23 -11.43
CA ASN A 374 8.94 -14.58 -11.91
C ASN A 374 10.44 -14.90 -12.03
N THR A 375 10.84 -15.98 -11.35
CA THR A 375 11.61 -17.18 -11.74
C THR A 375 12.92 -17.16 -12.56
N THR A 376 13.95 -17.75 -11.92
CA THR A 376 14.90 -18.82 -12.33
C THR A 376 15.16 -19.18 -13.82
N LYS A 377 16.44 -19.31 -14.21
CA LYS A 377 17.18 -20.60 -14.41
C LYS A 377 18.47 -20.41 -15.25
N ASN A 378 19.56 -20.98 -14.74
CA ASN A 378 20.86 -21.15 -15.39
C ASN A 378 20.81 -22.17 -16.55
N ALA A 379 21.70 -22.02 -17.55
CA ALA A 379 22.74 -22.99 -17.95
C ALA A 379 23.13 -22.84 -19.44
N LEU A 380 24.44 -22.81 -19.72
CA LEU A 380 25.14 -23.80 -20.56
C LEU A 380 26.67 -23.53 -20.49
N GLY A 381 27.39 -24.46 -19.88
CA GLY A 381 28.85 -24.42 -19.71
C GLY A 381 29.60 -25.04 -20.88
N PHE A 382 30.08 -24.21 -21.81
CA PHE A 382 31.11 -24.61 -22.78
C PHE A 382 32.33 -23.71 -22.63
N ALA A 383 33.50 -24.31 -22.47
CA ALA A 383 34.75 -23.60 -22.22
C ALA A 383 35.06 -22.58 -23.33
N LEU A 384 34.84 -21.30 -23.02
CA LEU A 384 35.30 -20.13 -23.74
C LEU A 384 36.55 -19.62 -23.02
N THR A 385 37.69 -19.50 -23.72
CA THR A 385 38.80 -18.69 -23.19
C THR A 385 38.65 -17.31 -23.79
N SER A 386 38.25 -16.33 -22.97
CA SER A 386 38.10 -14.92 -23.37
C SER A 386 39.31 -14.13 -22.87
N ILE A 387 39.86 -13.26 -23.72
CA ILE A 387 40.88 -12.27 -23.38
C ILE A 387 40.18 -10.91 -23.43
N GLU A 388 40.12 -10.22 -22.29
CA GLU A 388 39.40 -8.95 -22.14
C GLU A 388 40.33 -7.73 -22.17
N THR A 389 39.74 -6.54 -22.32
CA THR A 389 40.43 -5.28 -22.68
C THR A 389 41.59 -4.91 -21.75
N ASP A 390 41.49 -5.18 -20.45
CA ASP A 390 42.50 -4.83 -19.45
C ASP A 390 43.78 -5.67 -19.61
N GLU A 391 43.67 -6.86 -20.22
CA GLU A 391 44.80 -7.75 -20.53
C GLU A 391 45.43 -7.50 -21.91
N ILE A 392 44.72 -6.77 -22.78
CA ILE A 392 45.12 -6.42 -24.17
C ILE A 392 46.00 -5.15 -24.18
N ASN A 393 45.75 -4.20 -23.27
CA ASN A 393 46.43 -2.89 -23.25
C ASN A 393 47.90 -2.89 -22.79
N GLY A 394 48.50 -4.06 -22.55
CA GLY A 394 49.84 -4.17 -21.96
C GLY A 394 51.01 -4.35 -22.93
N LEU A 395 50.95 -5.26 -23.93
CA LEU A 395 52.20 -5.81 -24.52
C LEU A 395 52.15 -6.38 -25.97
N SER A 396 51.10 -6.21 -26.80
CA SER A 396 51.04 -6.86 -28.14
C SER A 396 50.49 -5.98 -29.27
N SER A 397 51.09 -6.03 -30.46
CA SER A 397 50.70 -5.20 -31.63
C SER A 397 49.71 -5.87 -32.59
N THR A 398 49.34 -7.15 -32.40
CA THR A 398 48.40 -7.90 -33.27
C THR A 398 47.57 -8.94 -32.52
N VAL A 399 46.37 -9.29 -33.02
CA VAL A 399 45.46 -10.32 -32.45
C VAL A 399 46.12 -11.70 -32.33
N SER A 400 47.00 -12.06 -33.29
CA SER A 400 47.80 -13.28 -33.21
C SER A 400 48.72 -13.33 -32.00
N GLN A 401 49.37 -12.22 -31.63
CA GLN A 401 50.26 -12.19 -30.47
C GLN A 401 49.50 -12.25 -29.13
N LEU A 402 48.23 -11.81 -29.09
CA LEU A 402 47.38 -11.91 -27.90
C LEU A 402 47.04 -13.36 -27.55
N LEU A 403 46.85 -14.21 -28.56
CA LEU A 403 46.48 -15.61 -28.38
C LEU A 403 47.70 -16.52 -28.09
N GLN A 404 48.92 -16.07 -28.41
CA GLN A 404 50.14 -16.86 -28.26
C GLN A 404 50.48 -17.11 -26.79
N GLY A 405 50.45 -18.38 -26.35
CA GLY A 405 50.80 -18.78 -24.98
C GLY A 405 49.72 -18.54 -23.93
N ARG A 406 48.63 -17.82 -24.26
CA ARG A 406 47.51 -17.53 -23.33
C ARG A 406 46.32 -18.47 -23.48
N VAL A 407 46.12 -19.05 -24.67
CA VAL A 407 45.06 -20.04 -24.90
C VAL A 407 45.70 -21.40 -25.19
N ALA A 408 45.54 -22.36 -24.28
CA ALA A 408 46.07 -23.71 -24.43
C ALA A 408 45.50 -24.39 -25.69
N GLY A 409 46.38 -24.89 -26.57
CA GLY A 409 46.01 -25.59 -27.81
C GLY A 409 45.97 -24.71 -29.07
N VAL A 410 46.22 -23.39 -28.95
CA VAL A 410 46.35 -22.49 -30.10
C VAL A 410 47.78 -22.54 -30.66
N GLN A 411 47.93 -22.96 -31.92
CA GLN A 411 49.18 -22.92 -32.68
C GLN A 411 49.14 -21.77 -33.69
N ILE A 412 50.20 -20.97 -33.69
CA ILE A 412 50.32 -19.79 -34.54
C ILE A 412 51.54 -19.99 -35.42
N THR A 413 51.33 -19.95 -36.74
CA THR A 413 52.38 -20.20 -37.73
C THR A 413 52.47 -18.99 -38.66
N ASN A 414 53.64 -18.35 -38.73
CA ASN A 414 53.88 -17.28 -39.69
C ASN A 414 54.06 -17.90 -41.08
N SER A 415 53.26 -17.46 -42.05
CA SER A 415 53.24 -18.06 -43.39
C SER A 415 54.54 -17.83 -44.19
N SER A 416 55.33 -16.79 -43.88
CA SER A 416 56.72 -16.62 -44.36
C SER A 416 57.52 -15.57 -43.54
N GLY A 417 58.85 -15.53 -43.72
CA GLY A 417 59.75 -14.55 -43.08
C GLY A 417 59.80 -13.15 -43.74
N MET A 418 58.90 -12.87 -44.69
CA MET A 418 58.77 -11.55 -45.31
C MET A 418 57.84 -10.64 -44.50
N VAL A 419 58.21 -9.36 -44.38
CA VAL A 419 57.38 -8.32 -43.76
C VAL A 419 56.06 -8.19 -44.55
N GLY A 420 54.92 -8.46 -43.91
CA GLY A 420 53.58 -8.39 -44.50
C GLY A 420 52.92 -9.74 -44.84
N ALA A 421 53.59 -10.88 -44.61
CA ALA A 421 52.96 -12.20 -44.76
C ALA A 421 52.08 -12.52 -43.54
N GLY A 422 50.83 -12.94 -43.77
CA GLY A 422 49.85 -13.11 -42.70
C GLY A 422 50.04 -14.36 -41.83
N THR A 423 49.33 -14.40 -40.70
CA THR A 423 49.51 -15.41 -39.64
C THR A 423 48.38 -16.44 -39.64
N VAL A 424 48.71 -17.74 -39.66
CA VAL A 424 47.72 -18.82 -39.55
C VAL A 424 47.55 -19.23 -38.08
N ILE A 425 46.31 -19.19 -37.57
CA ILE A 425 45.96 -19.53 -36.19
C ILE A 425 45.06 -20.78 -36.17
N ASN A 426 45.52 -21.85 -35.52
CA ASN A 426 44.84 -23.14 -35.42
C ASN A 426 44.56 -23.50 -33.96
N VAL A 427 43.29 -23.76 -33.60
CA VAL A 427 42.85 -24.04 -32.21
C VAL A 427 42.89 -25.55 -31.86
N ARG A 428 43.03 -26.43 -32.86
CA ARG A 428 43.30 -27.87 -32.75
C ARG A 428 44.38 -28.24 -33.78
N GLY A 429 45.33 -29.09 -33.41
CA GLY A 429 46.42 -29.53 -34.30
C GLY A 429 45.94 -30.13 -35.64
N LEU A 430 46.88 -30.28 -36.59
CA LEU A 430 46.66 -30.65 -38.00
C LEU A 430 45.63 -31.79 -38.20
N GLY A 431 44.41 -31.44 -38.65
CA GLY A 431 43.32 -32.38 -38.90
C GLY A 431 43.15 -32.82 -40.36
N SER A 432 43.97 -32.32 -41.30
CA SER A 432 43.93 -32.74 -42.71
C SER A 432 45.26 -32.49 -43.41
N ILE A 433 45.70 -33.46 -44.22
CA ILE A 433 46.92 -33.39 -45.05
C ILE A 433 46.64 -32.68 -46.41
N ARG A 434 45.37 -32.36 -46.73
CA ARG A 434 44.97 -31.77 -48.03
C ARG A 434 43.95 -30.61 -47.96
N GLY A 435 43.58 -30.13 -46.78
CA GLY A 435 42.60 -29.03 -46.60
C GLY A 435 43.18 -27.82 -45.85
N ALA A 436 42.61 -26.63 -46.08
CA ALA A 436 42.94 -25.43 -45.31
C ALA A 436 42.53 -25.61 -43.84
N ASN A 437 43.49 -25.59 -42.92
CA ASN A 437 43.32 -25.98 -41.51
C ASN A 437 42.98 -24.81 -40.55
N GLN A 438 42.53 -23.66 -41.06
CA GLN A 438 42.29 -22.44 -40.27
C GLN A 438 40.98 -22.47 -39.47
N SER A 439 40.99 -21.87 -38.26
CA SER A 439 39.80 -21.69 -37.42
C SER A 439 38.87 -20.58 -37.95
N LEU A 440 37.56 -20.67 -37.67
CA LEU A 440 36.55 -19.70 -38.13
C LEU A 440 36.65 -18.38 -37.35
N PHE A 441 36.77 -17.24 -38.03
CA PHE A 441 36.70 -15.92 -37.36
C PHE A 441 35.28 -15.35 -37.38
N ILE A 442 34.85 -14.80 -36.25
CA ILE A 442 33.56 -14.12 -36.10
C ILE A 442 33.85 -12.76 -35.50
N ILE A 443 33.42 -11.69 -36.14
CA ILE A 443 33.58 -10.32 -35.61
C ILE A 443 32.18 -9.77 -35.34
N ASP A 444 31.91 -9.36 -34.10
CA ASP A 444 30.62 -8.81 -33.66
C ASP A 444 29.42 -9.68 -34.10
N GLY A 445 29.54 -11.01 -33.95
CA GLY A 445 28.49 -11.99 -34.27
C GLY A 445 28.40 -12.42 -35.75
N VAL A 446 29.22 -11.85 -36.65
CA VAL A 446 29.20 -12.19 -38.09
C VAL A 446 30.42 -13.03 -38.48
N PRO A 447 30.25 -14.21 -39.10
CA PRO A 447 31.36 -14.98 -39.64
C PRO A 447 32.13 -14.19 -40.71
N PHE A 448 33.43 -13.99 -40.51
CA PHE A 448 34.30 -13.24 -41.40
C PHE A 448 34.95 -14.19 -42.43
N THR A 449 34.65 -14.01 -43.72
CA THR A 449 35.23 -14.82 -44.82
C THR A 449 35.67 -13.96 -45.99
N ASP A 450 36.95 -13.98 -46.36
CA ASP A 450 37.38 -13.51 -47.69
C ASP A 450 37.19 -14.65 -48.71
N SER A 451 36.50 -14.35 -49.81
CA SER A 451 36.13 -15.33 -50.85
C SER A 451 37.04 -15.29 -52.08
N PHE A 452 38.12 -14.50 -52.09
CA PHE A 452 38.92 -14.31 -53.32
C PHE A 452 40.37 -14.81 -53.28
N THR A 453 41.00 -15.04 -52.12
CA THR A 453 42.41 -15.53 -52.07
C THR A 453 42.63 -16.80 -51.26
N GLY A 454 41.65 -17.22 -50.45
CA GLY A 454 41.80 -18.37 -49.56
C GLY A 454 42.77 -18.14 -48.39
N ASP A 455 43.29 -16.92 -48.22
CA ASP A 455 44.17 -16.54 -47.12
C ASP A 455 43.45 -15.53 -46.21
N GLN A 456 42.90 -16.00 -45.08
CA GLN A 456 42.14 -15.15 -44.15
C GLN A 456 43.03 -14.30 -43.24
N SER A 457 44.35 -14.27 -43.47
CA SER A 457 45.32 -13.76 -42.50
C SER A 457 45.81 -12.31 -42.73
N ALA A 458 45.50 -11.71 -43.89
CA ALA A 458 45.99 -10.37 -44.25
C ALA A 458 45.16 -9.20 -43.64
N GLU A 459 43.84 -9.37 -43.43
CA GLU A 459 42.98 -8.29 -42.91
C GLU A 459 42.81 -8.31 -41.38
N LEU A 460 43.06 -9.42 -40.69
CA LEU A 460 43.14 -9.47 -39.23
C LEU A 460 44.29 -8.62 -38.67
N GLN A 461 45.32 -8.33 -39.47
CA GLN A 461 46.40 -7.41 -39.10
C GLN A 461 45.99 -5.94 -39.17
N ASN A 462 44.88 -5.62 -39.85
CA ASN A 462 44.32 -4.25 -39.89
C ASN A 462 43.33 -3.97 -38.75
N LEU A 463 42.94 -4.99 -37.97
CA LEU A 463 42.11 -4.80 -36.79
C LEU A 463 42.99 -4.27 -35.64
N ASN A 464 42.83 -2.99 -35.33
CA ASN A 464 43.61 -2.33 -34.29
C ASN A 464 43.23 -2.92 -32.91
N PRO A 465 44.19 -3.44 -32.11
CA PRO A 465 43.91 -3.97 -30.78
C PRO A 465 43.18 -3.00 -29.86
N SER A 466 43.37 -1.69 -30.04
CA SER A 466 42.65 -0.69 -29.24
C SER A 466 41.14 -0.66 -29.49
N ASP A 467 40.69 -1.14 -30.65
CA ASP A 467 39.28 -1.24 -31.03
C ASP A 467 38.65 -2.58 -30.62
N ILE A 468 39.44 -3.53 -30.12
CA ILE A 468 38.98 -4.86 -29.69
C ILE A 468 38.63 -4.82 -28.20
N GLU A 469 37.40 -5.21 -27.88
CA GLU A 469 36.88 -5.32 -26.53
C GLU A 469 37.21 -6.67 -25.91
N SER A 470 36.99 -7.75 -26.67
CA SER A 470 37.34 -9.10 -26.25
C SER A 470 37.67 -10.01 -27.43
N VAL A 471 38.51 -11.01 -27.18
CA VAL A 471 38.78 -12.12 -28.10
C VAL A 471 38.47 -13.43 -27.40
N SER A 472 37.51 -14.18 -27.90
CA SER A 472 37.02 -15.43 -27.33
C SER A 472 37.30 -16.61 -28.26
N VAL A 473 37.86 -17.69 -27.73
CA VAL A 473 38.16 -18.90 -28.51
C VAL A 473 37.23 -20.05 -28.13
N LEU A 474 36.48 -20.55 -29.10
CA LEU A 474 35.63 -21.73 -29.02
C LEU A 474 36.35 -22.97 -29.57
N LYS A 475 36.40 -24.03 -28.76
CA LYS A 475 37.03 -25.31 -29.14
C LYS A 475 36.00 -26.32 -29.65
N GLY A 476 36.29 -26.91 -30.81
CA GLY A 476 35.96 -28.27 -31.32
C GLY A 476 34.56 -28.90 -31.21
N VAL A 477 33.81 -28.71 -30.12
CA VAL A 477 32.42 -29.16 -29.95
C VAL A 477 31.52 -27.94 -29.80
N ALA A 478 31.94 -26.94 -29.03
CA ALA A 478 31.21 -25.69 -28.85
C ALA A 478 31.07 -24.88 -30.15
N ALA A 479 32.17 -24.77 -30.91
CA ALA A 479 32.17 -24.08 -32.21
C ALA A 479 31.31 -24.81 -33.27
N THR A 480 31.26 -26.14 -33.24
CA THR A 480 30.53 -26.98 -34.20
C THR A 480 29.04 -27.05 -33.88
N THR A 481 28.68 -26.99 -32.59
CA THR A 481 27.30 -26.86 -32.11
C THR A 481 26.70 -25.50 -32.49
N LEU A 482 27.50 -24.42 -32.40
CA LEU A 482 27.04 -23.07 -32.72
C LEU A 482 27.13 -22.72 -34.22
N TYR A 483 28.16 -23.19 -34.93
CA TYR A 483 28.47 -22.76 -36.32
C TYR A 483 28.57 -23.92 -37.33
N GLY A 484 28.14 -25.12 -36.97
CA GLY A 484 28.08 -26.28 -37.87
C GLY A 484 29.45 -26.79 -38.35
N SER A 485 29.51 -27.45 -39.51
CA SER A 485 30.73 -28.07 -40.07
C SER A 485 31.91 -27.09 -40.28
N ARG A 486 31.64 -25.78 -40.26
CA ARG A 486 32.66 -24.71 -40.37
C ARG A 486 33.39 -24.43 -39.05
N GLY A 487 32.80 -24.80 -37.91
CA GLY A 487 33.41 -24.68 -36.58
C GLY A 487 34.26 -25.89 -36.16
N VAL A 488 34.42 -26.90 -37.03
CA VAL A 488 35.15 -28.16 -36.74
C VAL A 488 36.60 -27.91 -36.30
N ASN A 489 37.25 -26.89 -36.88
CA ASN A 489 38.62 -26.50 -36.56
C ASN A 489 38.70 -25.44 -35.43
N GLY A 490 37.61 -25.19 -34.70
CA GLY A 490 37.47 -24.14 -33.69
C GLY A 490 37.04 -22.80 -34.28
N ALA A 491 36.56 -21.89 -33.42
CA ALA A 491 36.15 -20.54 -33.81
C ALA A 491 36.77 -19.48 -32.89
N ILE A 492 37.13 -18.32 -33.44
CA ILE A 492 37.69 -17.17 -32.75
C ILE A 492 36.71 -16.01 -32.94
N ILE A 493 36.06 -15.62 -31.85
CA ILE A 493 35.09 -14.53 -31.78
C ILE A 493 35.83 -13.28 -31.31
N ILE A 494 35.68 -12.16 -32.03
CA ILE A 494 36.27 -10.87 -31.70
C ILE A 494 35.12 -9.88 -31.55
N ASN A 495 34.99 -9.27 -30.38
CA ASN A 495 34.02 -8.21 -30.13
C ASN A 495 34.74 -6.86 -30.08
N THR A 496 34.15 -5.81 -30.68
CA THR A 496 34.79 -4.48 -30.81
C THR A 496 34.17 -3.42 -29.90
N LYS A 497 35.01 -2.57 -29.28
CA LYS A 497 34.61 -1.56 -28.26
C LYS A 497 33.60 -0.53 -28.72
N LYS A 498 33.47 -0.33 -30.04
CA LYS A 498 32.56 0.67 -30.59
C LYS A 498 31.15 0.13 -30.76
N GLY A 499 30.92 -1.20 -30.68
CA GLY A 499 29.61 -1.84 -30.89
C GLY A 499 28.90 -1.40 -32.17
N ASN A 500 29.63 -0.78 -33.11
CA ASN A 500 29.07 0.09 -34.16
C ASN A 500 29.02 -0.61 -35.52
N TYR A 501 29.04 -1.93 -35.52
CA TYR A 501 28.23 -2.68 -36.46
C TYR A 501 26.84 -2.90 -35.84
N GLY A 502 26.18 -1.81 -35.47
CA GLY A 502 24.73 -1.85 -35.31
C GLY A 502 24.14 -2.47 -36.56
N TYR A 503 23.17 -3.37 -36.40
CA TYR A 503 22.30 -3.84 -37.47
C TYR A 503 21.52 -2.63 -38.03
N ASP A 504 22.23 -1.74 -38.72
CA ASP A 504 21.64 -0.79 -39.64
C ASP A 504 21.09 -1.68 -40.76
N ASP A 505 19.78 -1.63 -40.99
CA ASP A 505 19.10 -2.34 -42.09
C ASP A 505 19.88 -2.20 -43.42
N LYS A 506 20.70 -1.14 -43.55
CA LYS A 506 21.59 -0.85 -44.68
C LYS A 506 22.80 -1.79 -44.85
N ILE A 507 23.29 -2.50 -43.83
CA ILE A 507 24.48 -3.37 -43.96
C ILE A 507 24.11 -4.73 -44.59
N LEU A 508 22.96 -5.29 -44.20
CA LEU A 508 22.41 -6.52 -44.81
C LEU A 508 21.57 -6.24 -46.07
N ALA A 509 21.04 -5.02 -46.25
CA ALA A 509 20.37 -4.61 -47.49
C ALA A 509 21.32 -4.06 -48.59
N ARG A 510 22.65 -4.23 -48.47
CA ARG A 510 23.55 -3.98 -49.61
C ARG A 510 23.22 -4.96 -50.73
N LYS A 511 23.21 -4.52 -51.99
CA LYS A 511 22.92 -5.28 -53.23
C LYS A 511 23.59 -6.67 -53.38
N ARG A 512 24.51 -7.06 -52.48
CA ARG A 512 25.20 -8.35 -52.42
C ARG A 512 24.49 -9.44 -51.58
N PHE A 513 23.49 -9.12 -50.75
CA PHE A 513 22.82 -10.08 -49.85
C PHE A 513 21.29 -10.12 -50.04
N ASN A 514 20.81 -10.14 -51.28
CA ASN A 514 19.38 -10.15 -51.61
C ASN A 514 18.61 -11.39 -51.10
N ASN A 515 19.27 -12.38 -50.50
CA ASN A 515 18.66 -13.64 -50.07
C ASN A 515 18.27 -13.69 -48.59
N TYR A 516 18.40 -12.56 -47.88
CA TYR A 516 18.02 -12.39 -46.49
C TYR A 516 16.96 -11.29 -46.37
N ALA A 517 15.98 -11.50 -45.50
CA ALA A 517 15.10 -10.45 -45.01
C ALA A 517 15.24 -10.37 -43.49
N VAL A 518 15.35 -9.17 -42.93
CA VAL A 518 15.55 -8.95 -41.49
C VAL A 518 14.44 -8.04 -40.98
N LYS A 519 13.95 -8.29 -39.77
CA LYS A 519 12.98 -7.44 -39.12
C LYS A 519 13.14 -7.40 -37.60
N ALA A 520 13.22 -6.19 -37.05
CA ALA A 520 13.20 -5.96 -35.60
C ALA A 520 11.76 -5.98 -35.06
N ILE A 521 11.57 -6.61 -33.90
CA ILE A 521 10.28 -6.79 -33.22
C ILE A 521 10.45 -6.29 -31.78
N TYR A 522 9.76 -5.20 -31.40
CA TYR A 522 9.90 -4.55 -30.09
C TYR A 522 8.71 -4.88 -29.17
N LYS A 523 8.98 -5.26 -27.91
CA LYS A 523 7.98 -5.48 -26.85
C LYS A 523 7.79 -4.18 -26.06
N ASN A 524 6.99 -3.23 -26.58
CA ASN A 524 6.58 -1.96 -25.96
C ASN A 524 7.68 -1.05 -25.34
N HIS A 525 7.81 0.18 -25.85
CA HIS A 525 8.62 1.24 -25.22
C HIS A 525 7.93 1.79 -23.96
N GLY A 526 8.38 1.34 -22.79
CA GLY A 526 7.97 1.86 -21.49
C GLY A 526 8.63 1.07 -20.36
N LEU A 527 9.97 1.05 -20.30
CA LEU A 527 10.64 0.48 -19.14
C LEU A 527 10.53 1.45 -17.95
N PRO A 528 10.14 0.98 -16.75
CA PRO A 528 10.31 1.75 -15.54
C PRO A 528 11.81 2.00 -15.33
N THR A 529 12.19 3.23 -15.05
CA THR A 529 13.54 3.54 -14.54
C THR A 529 13.79 2.70 -13.29
N MET A 530 14.82 1.85 -13.30
CA MET A 530 15.24 1.14 -12.10
C MET A 530 15.66 2.17 -11.06
N SER A 531 14.95 2.21 -9.93
CA SER A 531 15.40 2.98 -8.78
C SER A 531 16.64 2.32 -8.20
N THR A 532 17.64 3.12 -7.84
CA THR A 532 18.76 2.63 -7.02
C THR A 532 18.19 2.04 -5.72
N PRO A 533 18.58 0.82 -5.32
CA PRO A 533 18.10 0.23 -4.07
C PRO A 533 18.46 1.16 -2.90
N LYS A 534 17.49 1.45 -2.04
CA LYS A 534 17.75 2.18 -0.79
C LYS A 534 18.59 1.29 0.11
N THR A 535 19.70 1.82 0.63
CA THR A 535 20.53 1.13 1.61
C THR A 535 20.04 1.43 3.02
N PHE A 536 20.02 0.43 3.88
CA PHE A 536 19.72 0.62 5.30
C PHE A 536 20.79 1.51 5.96
N TYR A 537 20.36 2.45 6.80
CA TYR A 537 21.25 3.38 7.50
C TYR A 537 21.84 2.73 8.75
N MET A 538 23.15 2.89 8.96
CA MET A 538 23.84 2.39 10.16
C MET A 538 24.80 3.45 10.74
N PRO A 539 24.56 3.96 11.96
CA PRO A 539 25.48 4.87 12.60
C PRO A 539 26.75 4.15 13.05
N VAL A 540 27.88 4.87 12.98
CA VAL A 540 29.16 4.47 13.57
C VAL A 540 29.42 5.32 14.80
N TYR A 541 29.66 4.67 15.93
CA TYR A 541 30.02 5.33 17.20
C TYR A 541 31.51 5.22 17.48
N ASP A 542 32.07 6.25 18.12
CA ASP A 542 33.42 6.23 18.66
C ASP A 542 33.45 5.40 19.95
N ALA A 543 34.43 4.51 20.08
CA ALA A 543 34.47 3.39 21.04
C ALA A 543 34.63 3.76 22.53
N VAL A 544 34.44 5.03 22.94
CA VAL A 544 34.89 5.55 24.24
C VAL A 544 33.81 6.30 25.04
N GLU A 545 32.64 6.62 24.48
CA GLU A 545 31.66 7.43 25.22
C GLU A 545 30.76 6.60 26.15
N ASN A 546 31.00 6.71 27.47
CA ASN A 546 29.97 6.44 28.47
C ASN A 546 28.90 7.52 28.35
N VAL A 547 27.83 7.22 27.63
CA VAL A 547 26.70 8.14 27.47
C VAL A 547 25.90 8.17 28.78
N SER A 548 25.82 9.35 29.40
CA SER A 548 25.04 9.60 30.63
C SER A 548 23.53 9.66 30.36
N GLU A 549 23.11 10.23 29.22
CA GLU A 549 21.72 10.29 28.77
C GLU A 549 21.51 9.53 27.45
N ARG A 550 20.78 8.42 27.51
CA ARG A 550 20.51 7.54 26.36
C ARG A 550 19.63 8.23 25.32
N SER A 551 20.01 8.16 24.04
CA SER A 551 19.38 8.93 22.95
C SER A 551 19.11 8.13 21.67
N ASP A 552 19.75 6.98 21.45
CA ASP A 552 19.45 6.09 20.33
C ASP A 552 18.57 4.93 20.78
N PHE A 553 17.30 4.90 20.36
CA PHE A 553 16.37 3.81 20.66
C PHE A 553 15.87 3.09 19.39
N ARG A 554 16.69 3.06 18.33
CA ARG A 554 16.34 2.33 17.09
C ARG A 554 15.95 0.88 17.40
N LYS A 555 14.80 0.47 16.84
CA LYS A 555 14.25 -0.88 16.96
C LYS A 555 14.82 -1.86 15.93
N THR A 556 15.43 -1.37 14.84
CA THR A 556 16.15 -2.19 13.86
C THR A 556 17.58 -1.70 13.79
N LEU A 557 18.55 -2.56 14.12
CA LEU A 557 19.97 -2.23 14.17
C LEU A 557 20.68 -2.51 12.84
N TYR A 558 20.23 -3.55 12.13
CA TYR A 558 20.86 -4.01 10.91
C TYR A 558 19.82 -4.66 9.99
N TRP A 559 19.95 -4.40 8.68
CA TRP A 559 19.20 -5.09 7.64
C TRP A 559 20.10 -5.22 6.40
N ASN A 560 20.28 -6.46 5.94
CA ASN A 560 20.98 -6.74 4.69
C ASN A 560 20.26 -7.88 3.96
N PRO A 561 19.66 -7.61 2.79
CA PRO A 561 18.91 -8.63 2.06
C PRO A 561 19.80 -9.69 1.41
N VAL A 562 21.10 -9.44 1.25
CA VAL A 562 22.02 -10.39 0.59
C VAL A 562 23.42 -10.36 1.25
N VAL A 563 23.67 -11.34 2.11
CA VAL A 563 24.97 -11.69 2.68
C VAL A 563 25.43 -12.99 2.04
N GLN A 564 26.46 -12.90 1.20
CA GLN A 564 27.02 -14.07 0.54
C GLN A 564 28.13 -14.71 1.40
N THR A 565 28.01 -16.02 1.66
CA THR A 565 29.07 -16.80 2.29
C THR A 565 30.08 -17.30 1.25
N ASN A 566 31.34 -17.41 1.66
CA ASN A 566 32.42 -17.88 0.79
C ASN A 566 32.32 -19.40 0.53
N ILE A 567 33.32 -19.98 -0.16
CA ILE A 567 33.34 -21.41 -0.49
C ILE A 567 33.46 -22.31 0.75
N GLU A 568 34.05 -21.81 1.84
CA GLU A 568 34.07 -22.46 3.14
C GLU A 568 32.79 -22.19 3.96
N GLY A 569 31.75 -21.64 3.33
CA GLY A 569 30.46 -21.36 3.96
C GLY A 569 30.50 -20.24 4.99
N LYS A 570 31.51 -19.37 5.02
CA LYS A 570 31.71 -18.34 6.05
C LYS A 570 31.40 -16.92 5.56
N ALA A 571 30.83 -16.10 6.45
CA ALA A 571 30.71 -14.65 6.30
C ALA A 571 30.88 -13.94 7.65
N LYS A 572 31.26 -12.65 7.61
CA LYS A 572 31.43 -11.81 8.80
C LYS A 572 30.72 -10.47 8.63
N LEU A 573 29.89 -10.12 9.60
CA LEU A 573 29.12 -8.88 9.67
C LEU A 573 29.49 -8.08 10.91
N GLU A 574 29.40 -6.75 10.80
CA GLU A 574 29.72 -5.83 11.87
C GLU A 574 28.70 -4.70 11.91
N PHE A 575 28.11 -4.45 13.08
CA PHE A 575 27.12 -3.40 13.30
C PHE A 575 27.18 -2.87 14.74
N TYR A 576 26.50 -1.76 15.01
CA TYR A 576 26.52 -1.11 16.32
C TYR A 576 25.16 -1.19 17.02
N ASN A 577 25.19 -1.46 18.32
CA ASN A 577 24.01 -1.45 19.18
C ASN A 577 23.40 -0.05 19.36
N SER A 578 22.13 0.01 19.73
CA SER A 578 21.49 1.24 20.21
C SER A 578 21.71 1.40 21.73
N ASP A 579 21.10 2.44 22.31
CA ASP A 579 21.05 2.65 23.76
C ASP A 579 19.89 1.87 24.45
N ALA A 580 19.12 1.10 23.68
CA ALA A 580 18.06 0.27 24.24
C ALA A 580 18.64 -0.87 25.08
N ILE A 581 18.19 -0.97 26.33
CA ILE A 581 18.58 -2.05 27.25
C ILE A 581 17.52 -3.14 27.11
N THR A 582 17.67 -3.95 26.07
CA THR A 582 16.72 -4.99 25.63
C THR A 582 17.48 -6.13 24.98
N SER A 583 16.77 -7.18 24.55
CA SER A 583 17.29 -8.19 23.66
C SER A 583 16.96 -7.88 22.20
N PHE A 584 17.88 -8.24 21.32
CA PHE A 584 17.71 -8.15 19.87
C PHE A 584 17.69 -9.54 19.28
N ASN A 585 16.74 -9.79 18.38
CA ASN A 585 16.67 -10.99 17.57
C ASN A 585 17.43 -10.78 16.26
N ILE A 586 18.26 -11.74 15.90
CA ILE A 586 18.96 -11.85 14.64
C ILE A 586 18.22 -12.90 13.83
N THR A 587 17.54 -12.46 12.76
CA THR A 587 16.88 -13.35 11.82
C THR A 587 17.78 -13.55 10.61
N ALA A 588 18.04 -14.80 10.24
CA ALA A 588 18.83 -15.16 9.06
C ALA A 588 18.09 -16.19 8.21
N GLU A 589 17.80 -15.82 6.96
CA GLU A 589 17.07 -16.66 6.00
C GLU A 589 17.85 -16.77 4.71
N GLY A 590 17.96 -17.95 4.12
CA GLY A 590 18.73 -18.03 2.89
C GLY A 590 18.68 -19.33 2.11
N ILE A 591 19.36 -19.27 0.97
CA ILE A 591 19.46 -20.34 -0.01
C ILE A 591 20.92 -20.59 -0.39
N SER A 592 21.32 -21.86 -0.37
CA SER A 592 22.62 -22.32 -0.84
C SER A 592 22.66 -22.46 -2.36
N HIS A 593 23.85 -22.50 -2.94
CA HIS A 593 24.03 -22.56 -4.40
C HIS A 593 23.40 -23.82 -5.05
N ASN A 594 23.14 -24.89 -4.29
CA ASN A 594 22.49 -26.12 -4.75
C ASN A 594 20.99 -26.20 -4.39
N GLY A 595 20.44 -25.14 -3.79
CA GLY A 595 19.00 -25.01 -3.52
C GLY A 595 18.53 -25.47 -2.14
N LEU A 596 19.44 -25.82 -1.21
CA LEU A 596 19.04 -26.01 0.20
C LEU A 596 18.67 -24.66 0.81
N ILE A 597 17.60 -24.62 1.59
CA ILE A 597 17.08 -23.41 2.24
C ILE A 597 16.85 -23.64 3.73
N ASN A 598 16.92 -22.57 4.52
CA ASN A 598 16.51 -22.57 5.92
C ASN A 598 16.30 -21.15 6.48
N HIS A 599 15.64 -21.08 7.63
CA HIS A 599 15.43 -19.93 8.50
C HIS A 599 16.03 -20.23 9.88
N VAL A 600 16.82 -19.31 10.43
CA VAL A 600 17.32 -19.42 11.80
C VAL A 600 17.24 -18.09 12.53
N GLU A 601 17.05 -18.18 13.84
CA GLU A 601 17.02 -17.04 14.73
C GLU A 601 18.04 -17.19 15.87
N SER A 602 18.60 -16.06 16.30
CA SER A 602 19.53 -16.00 17.43
C SER A 602 19.30 -14.72 18.21
N VAL A 603 19.33 -14.80 19.54
CA VAL A 603 19.04 -13.66 20.42
C VAL A 603 20.27 -13.28 21.21
N TYR A 604 20.55 -11.98 21.33
CA TYR A 604 21.54 -11.45 22.26
C TYR A 604 20.99 -10.27 23.05
N SER A 605 21.68 -9.90 24.14
CA SER A 605 21.20 -8.85 25.05
C SER A 605 22.16 -7.67 25.15
N ILE A 606 21.59 -6.47 25.29
CA ILE A 606 22.33 -5.26 25.64
C ILE A 606 22.15 -4.99 27.13
N GLN A 607 23.25 -4.86 27.86
CA GLN A 607 23.27 -4.66 29.31
C GLN A 607 24.26 -3.55 29.71
N ARG A 608 23.94 -2.82 30.79
CA ARG A 608 24.87 -1.88 31.46
C ARG A 608 25.20 -2.40 32.84
N SER A 609 26.35 -1.98 33.39
CA SER A 609 26.69 -2.22 34.80
C SER A 609 25.66 -1.63 35.76
N LEU A 610 25.12 -0.45 35.43
CA LEU A 610 24.00 0.19 36.09
C LEU A 610 23.00 0.61 35.00
N SER A 611 21.72 0.29 35.18
CA SER A 611 20.66 0.72 34.28
C SER A 611 19.40 1.14 35.00
N VAL A 612 18.72 2.17 34.48
CA VAL A 612 17.37 2.55 34.89
C VAL A 612 16.42 2.43 33.70
N SER A 613 15.28 1.77 33.89
CA SER A 613 14.25 1.59 32.86
C SER A 613 12.86 1.88 33.40
N THR A 614 11.96 2.24 32.49
CA THR A 614 10.54 2.41 32.78
C THR A 614 9.67 2.08 31.57
N LYS A 615 8.42 1.72 31.85
CA LYS A 615 7.35 1.59 30.87
C LYS A 615 6.39 2.78 31.01
N LEU A 616 6.14 3.48 29.90
CA LEU A 616 5.24 4.64 29.84
C LEU A 616 4.16 4.39 28.79
N PRO A 617 2.95 4.93 28.97
CA PRO A 617 1.94 4.87 27.93
C PRO A 617 2.32 5.87 26.84
N ASN A 618 1.90 5.61 25.60
CA ASN A 618 2.13 6.52 24.48
C ASN A 618 1.42 7.87 24.69
N TYR A 619 0.27 7.84 25.36
CA TYR A 619 -0.56 8.97 25.72
C TYR A 619 -1.25 8.71 27.06
N CYS A 620 -1.78 9.73 27.72
CA CYS A 620 -2.61 9.57 28.91
C CYS A 620 -3.79 10.54 28.89
N SER A 621 -4.91 10.14 29.47
CA SER A 621 -6.07 11.03 29.58
C SER A 621 -6.00 11.84 30.87
N LEU A 622 -6.58 13.05 30.87
CA LEU A 622 -6.76 13.82 32.10
C LEU A 622 -7.41 12.98 33.21
N ASN A 623 -6.88 13.12 34.43
CA ASN A 623 -7.33 12.43 35.64
C ASN A 623 -7.14 10.92 35.70
N ASP A 624 -6.57 10.28 34.67
CA ASP A 624 -6.10 8.90 34.79
C ASP A 624 -5.08 8.79 35.94
N THR A 625 -5.05 7.66 36.62
CA THR A 625 -4.00 7.36 37.61
C THR A 625 -3.00 6.42 36.97
N ILE A 626 -1.76 6.86 36.81
CA ILE A 626 -0.70 6.11 36.12
C ILE A 626 0.34 5.68 37.16
N LYS A 627 0.60 4.37 37.25
CA LYS A 627 1.68 3.81 38.06
C LYS A 627 2.85 3.47 37.14
N ILE A 628 3.86 4.31 37.18
CA ILE A 628 5.05 4.21 36.35
C ILE A 628 6.11 3.36 37.08
N PRO A 629 6.48 2.19 36.55
CA PRO A 629 7.47 1.31 37.16
C PRO A 629 8.89 1.80 36.84
N ILE A 630 9.62 2.31 37.83
CA ILE A 630 11.06 2.61 37.69
C ILE A 630 11.86 1.42 38.20
N THR A 631 12.56 0.75 37.29
CA THR A 631 13.42 -0.40 37.63
C THR A 631 14.88 0.03 37.53
N ILE A 632 15.63 -0.12 38.62
CA ILE A 632 17.06 0.19 38.69
C ILE A 632 17.81 -1.13 38.86
N SER A 633 18.57 -1.54 37.85
CA SER A 633 19.31 -2.81 37.87
C SER A 633 20.79 -2.57 38.10
N ASN A 634 21.38 -3.31 39.03
CA ASN A 634 22.80 -3.33 39.33
C ASN A 634 23.39 -4.66 38.87
N ASN A 635 24.05 -4.65 37.71
CA ASN A 635 24.72 -5.83 37.17
C ASN A 635 26.18 -5.96 37.65
N THR A 636 26.62 -5.15 38.61
CA THR A 636 27.96 -5.25 39.22
C THR A 636 28.00 -6.25 40.37
N ASP A 637 29.21 -6.67 40.75
CA ASP A 637 29.44 -7.53 41.92
C ASP A 637 29.51 -6.75 43.25
N LYS A 638 29.24 -5.44 43.22
CA LYS A 638 29.28 -4.55 44.39
C LYS A 638 27.92 -3.95 44.66
N GLU A 639 27.64 -3.67 45.92
CA GLU A 639 26.46 -2.91 46.29
C GLU A 639 26.65 -1.45 45.86
N LEU A 640 25.60 -0.86 45.27
CA LEU A 640 25.63 0.53 44.80
C LEU A 640 24.67 1.38 45.62
N THR A 641 25.21 2.43 46.23
CA THR A 641 24.42 3.56 46.72
C THR A 641 24.32 4.60 45.60
N LEU A 642 23.11 4.93 45.20
CA LEU A 642 22.81 5.78 44.04
C LEU A 642 21.85 6.90 44.43
N LYS A 643 21.92 8.02 43.76
CA LYS A 643 20.90 9.07 43.81
C LYS A 643 19.96 8.90 42.62
N LEU A 644 18.65 8.91 42.87
CA LEU A 644 17.61 8.89 41.84
C LEU A 644 17.11 10.32 41.58
N ASP A 645 17.19 10.78 40.34
CA ASP A 645 16.64 12.05 39.90
C ASP A 645 15.46 11.80 38.95
N VAL A 646 14.30 12.38 39.26
CA VAL A 646 13.10 12.30 38.43
C VAL A 646 12.60 13.71 38.16
N GLN A 647 12.57 14.11 36.89
CA GLN A 647 11.98 15.38 36.46
C GLN A 647 10.64 15.12 35.80
N ILE A 648 9.58 15.59 36.45
CA ILE A 648 8.18 15.39 36.03
C ILE A 648 7.67 16.71 35.44
N PRO A 649 7.00 16.68 34.27
CA PRO A 649 6.35 17.87 33.73
C PRO A 649 5.33 18.47 34.71
N LYS A 650 5.22 19.79 34.75
CA LYS A 650 4.34 20.54 35.68
C LYS A 650 2.86 20.16 35.57
N GLN A 651 2.44 19.63 34.42
CA GLN A 651 1.07 19.21 34.12
C GLN A 651 0.65 17.95 34.89
N PHE A 652 1.59 17.22 35.49
CA PHE A 652 1.28 16.07 36.33
C PHE A 652 1.30 16.44 37.81
N SER A 653 0.31 15.95 38.55
CA SER A 653 0.35 15.89 40.00
C SER A 653 0.98 14.58 40.47
N HIS A 654 1.85 14.67 41.47
CA HIS A 654 2.62 13.54 42.01
C HIS A 654 2.07 13.14 43.38
N ILE A 655 1.56 11.91 43.51
CA ILE A 655 0.90 11.44 44.74
C ILE A 655 1.91 11.00 45.81
N ASN A 656 3.02 10.36 45.43
CA ASN A 656 4.01 9.77 46.34
C ASN A 656 5.35 10.53 46.38
N LYS A 657 5.31 11.84 46.64
CA LYS A 657 6.48 12.75 46.67
C LYS A 657 7.62 12.37 47.64
N LYS A 658 7.38 11.50 48.62
CA LYS A 658 8.37 11.10 49.65
C LYS A 658 9.21 9.91 49.16
N GLY A 659 10.54 10.05 49.15
CA GLY A 659 11.45 8.92 48.92
C GLY A 659 12.01 8.75 47.51
N MET A 660 11.67 9.64 46.56
CA MET A 660 12.17 9.59 45.18
C MET A 660 13.48 10.35 44.94
N MET A 661 13.85 11.27 45.85
CA MET A 661 15.14 12.00 45.81
C MET A 661 16.16 11.45 46.83
N ASP A 662 15.82 10.35 47.49
CA ASP A 662 16.66 9.75 48.52
C ASP A 662 17.75 8.89 47.88
N SER A 663 18.84 8.67 48.61
CA SER A 663 19.83 7.68 48.21
C SER A 663 19.21 6.29 48.25
N VAL A 664 19.22 5.60 47.11
CA VAL A 664 18.74 4.23 46.96
C VAL A 664 19.89 3.25 47.00
N LEU A 665 19.67 2.10 47.63
CA LEU A 665 20.64 1.02 47.72
C LEU A 665 20.19 -0.10 46.80
N VAL A 666 21.08 -0.56 45.91
CA VAL A 666 20.81 -1.68 45.00
C VAL A 666 21.87 -2.75 45.22
N THR A 667 21.42 -3.96 45.59
CA THR A 667 22.29 -5.09 45.90
C THR A 667 23.09 -5.55 44.68
N PRO A 668 24.25 -6.21 44.86
CA PRO A 668 25.00 -6.80 43.76
C PRO A 668 24.14 -7.78 42.95
N LYS A 669 24.24 -7.73 41.61
CA LYS A 669 23.45 -8.57 40.68
C LYS A 669 21.94 -8.54 40.95
N GLY A 670 21.45 -7.46 41.56
CA GLY A 670 20.05 -7.28 41.94
C GLY A 670 19.39 -6.12 41.19
N TYR A 671 18.11 -5.93 41.44
CA TYR A 671 17.37 -4.76 40.99
C TYR A 671 16.59 -4.16 42.15
N LEU A 672 16.28 -2.87 42.03
CA LEU A 672 15.38 -2.15 42.91
C LEU A 672 14.20 -1.64 42.09
N TYR A 673 13.00 -1.94 42.58
CA TYR A 673 11.76 -1.43 42.04
C TYR A 673 11.30 -0.19 42.80
N LYS A 674 10.93 0.87 42.07
CA LYS A 674 10.29 2.08 42.62
C LYS A 674 9.09 2.45 41.77
N GLU A 675 7.93 2.60 42.41
CA GLU A 675 6.70 3.03 41.74
C GLU A 675 6.58 4.56 41.78
N LEU A 676 6.34 5.21 40.64
CA LEU A 676 5.98 6.62 40.53
C LEU A 676 4.49 6.74 40.20
N ILE A 677 3.70 7.41 41.05
CA ILE A 677 2.26 7.57 40.84
C ILE A 677 1.96 8.99 40.36
N LEU A 678 1.55 9.11 39.10
CA LEU A 678 1.20 10.37 38.45
C LEU A 678 -0.29 10.46 38.14
N VAL A 679 -0.83 11.67 38.22
CA VAL A 679 -2.17 12.02 37.72
C VAL A 679 -2.06 13.25 36.83
N PRO A 680 -2.36 13.15 35.52
CA PRO A 680 -2.40 14.29 34.61
C PRO A 680 -3.50 15.28 35.00
N LYS A 681 -3.17 16.57 35.10
CA LYS A 681 -4.10 17.64 35.50
C LYS A 681 -4.30 18.73 34.45
N GLU A 682 -3.34 18.89 33.54
CA GLU A 682 -3.40 19.87 32.44
C GLU A 682 -3.04 19.18 31.12
N ILE A 683 -3.66 19.60 30.02
CA ILE A 683 -3.37 19.10 28.68
C ILE A 683 -1.96 19.56 28.26
N GLY A 684 -1.25 18.71 27.52
CA GLY A 684 0.05 19.06 26.96
C GLY A 684 0.53 18.02 25.95
N LYS A 685 1.17 18.48 24.88
CA LYS A 685 1.76 17.63 23.84
C LYS A 685 3.29 17.59 24.00
N ASN A 686 3.89 16.45 23.68
CA ASN A 686 5.35 16.23 23.66
C ASN A 686 6.03 16.62 25.00
N LEU A 687 5.39 16.29 26.12
CA LEU A 687 5.94 16.60 27.45
C LEU A 687 7.07 15.62 27.76
N THR A 688 8.19 16.14 28.26
CA THR A 688 9.38 15.32 28.51
C THR A 688 9.44 14.84 29.97
N LEU A 689 9.39 13.51 30.18
CA LEU A 689 9.71 12.88 31.46
C LEU A 689 11.17 12.42 31.46
N LYS A 690 11.96 12.89 32.43
CA LYS A 690 13.36 12.46 32.60
C LYS A 690 13.55 11.65 33.88
N VAL A 691 14.27 10.54 33.76
CA VAL A 691 14.64 9.68 34.89
C VAL A 691 16.12 9.37 34.79
N GLY A 692 16.86 9.61 35.87
CA GLY A 692 18.29 9.35 35.97
C GLY A 692 18.69 8.76 37.31
N VAL A 693 19.76 7.96 37.32
CA VAL A 693 20.39 7.40 38.52
C VAL A 693 21.89 7.58 38.44
N HIS A 694 22.52 8.04 39.52
CA HIS A 694 23.96 8.30 39.49
C HIS A 694 24.64 8.14 40.86
N ASN A 695 25.96 7.89 40.82
CA ASN A 695 26.91 8.11 41.91
C ASN A 695 28.26 8.58 41.34
N GLN A 696 29.34 8.52 42.13
CA GLN A 696 30.66 8.98 41.67
C GLN A 696 31.24 8.17 40.50
N ASN A 697 30.86 6.90 40.34
CA ASN A 697 31.48 5.96 39.40
C ASN A 697 30.54 5.43 38.31
N TYR A 698 29.22 5.53 38.53
CA TYR A 698 28.19 4.96 37.65
C TYR A 698 27.05 5.96 37.46
N GLU A 699 26.57 6.09 36.23
CA GLU A 699 25.43 6.93 35.85
C GLU A 699 24.64 6.26 34.71
N ASP A 700 23.32 6.37 34.77
CA ASP A 700 22.41 6.06 33.66
C ASP A 700 21.16 6.96 33.73
N GLY A 701 20.64 7.35 32.58
CA GLY A 701 19.43 8.15 32.49
C GLY A 701 18.81 8.13 31.10
N PHE A 702 17.53 8.46 31.04
CA PHE A 702 16.78 8.59 29.79
C PHE A 702 15.74 9.70 29.87
N SER A 703 15.31 10.13 28.70
CA SER A 703 14.26 11.10 28.48
C SER A 703 13.22 10.49 27.54
N LYS A 704 11.93 10.55 27.89
CA LYS A 704 10.83 10.07 27.04
C LYS A 704 9.73 11.13 26.93
N GLU A 705 9.10 11.20 25.76
CA GLU A 705 7.95 12.06 25.53
C GLU A 705 6.65 11.37 25.95
N ILE A 706 5.72 12.16 26.48
CA ILE A 706 4.35 11.75 26.81
C ILE A 706 3.39 12.87 26.50
N SER A 707 2.25 12.55 25.89
CA SER A 707 1.16 13.50 25.64
C SER A 707 0.00 13.27 26.59
N ILE A 708 -0.60 14.35 27.08
CA ILE A 708 -1.82 14.36 27.89
C ILE A 708 -2.97 14.82 27.01
N LEU A 709 -3.97 13.97 26.82
CA LEU A 709 -5.15 14.19 25.99
C LEU A 709 -6.38 14.52 26.85
N SER A 710 -7.30 15.30 26.29
CA SER A 710 -8.62 15.50 26.89
C SER A 710 -9.49 14.27 26.63
N PRO A 711 -10.11 13.65 27.66
CA PRO A 711 -11.11 12.60 27.47
C PRO A 711 -12.51 13.19 27.18
N TYR A 712 -12.64 14.52 27.16
CA TYR A 712 -13.91 15.22 27.00
C TYR A 712 -14.17 15.59 25.54
N PHE A 713 -15.45 15.73 25.19
CA PHE A 713 -15.86 16.09 23.85
C PHE A 713 -16.26 17.57 23.79
N PRO A 714 -15.76 18.33 22.80
CA PRO A 714 -16.30 19.65 22.55
C PRO A 714 -17.76 19.52 22.12
N VAL A 715 -18.64 20.24 22.80
CA VAL A 715 -20.04 20.40 22.44
C VAL A 715 -20.28 21.88 22.18
N GLU A 716 -20.82 22.17 21.01
CA GLU A 716 -21.22 23.50 20.61
C GLU A 716 -22.75 23.56 20.49
N THR A 717 -23.31 24.76 20.60
CA THR A 717 -24.65 25.13 20.13
C THR A 717 -24.63 26.57 19.67
N SER A 718 -25.38 26.90 18.62
CA SER A 718 -25.44 28.26 18.06
C SER A 718 -26.88 28.73 17.91
N ILE A 719 -27.12 30.00 18.22
CA ILE A 719 -28.39 30.69 17.95
C ILE A 719 -28.11 31.75 16.88
N SER A 720 -28.86 31.75 15.78
CA SER A 720 -28.76 32.79 14.75
C SER A 720 -30.14 33.29 14.36
N ASP A 721 -30.33 34.62 14.28
CA ASP A 721 -31.55 35.24 13.76
C ASP A 721 -31.26 36.68 13.29
N SER A 722 -32.26 37.35 12.74
CA SER A 722 -32.21 38.76 12.33
C SER A 722 -33.33 39.60 12.95
N LYS A 723 -34.17 39.03 13.82
CA LYS A 723 -35.32 39.69 14.46
C LYS A 723 -35.30 39.48 15.97
N ASN A 724 -36.17 40.17 16.69
CA ASN A 724 -36.38 39.89 18.11
C ASN A 724 -36.85 38.44 18.29
N GLY A 725 -36.25 37.72 19.23
CA GLY A 725 -36.53 36.31 19.46
C GLY A 725 -36.21 35.84 20.87
N THR A 726 -36.86 34.74 21.27
CA THR A 726 -36.61 34.00 22.50
C THR A 726 -36.17 32.60 22.12
N PHE A 727 -35.02 32.17 22.65
CA PHE A 727 -34.36 30.92 22.30
C PHE A 727 -34.12 30.10 23.56
N THR A 728 -34.31 28.79 23.44
CA THR A 728 -34.06 27.84 24.53
C THR A 728 -33.08 26.77 24.07
N PHE A 729 -32.10 26.46 24.91
CA PHE A 729 -31.14 25.38 24.68
C PHE A 729 -30.74 24.73 26.00
N ASN A 730 -30.06 23.58 25.95
CA ASN A 730 -29.71 22.83 27.16
C ASN A 730 -28.22 22.48 27.20
N ILE A 731 -27.54 22.89 28.26
CA ILE A 731 -26.13 22.56 28.53
C ILE A 731 -26.07 21.23 29.30
N ASN A 732 -25.74 20.16 28.58
CA ASN A 732 -25.73 18.78 29.09
C ASN A 732 -24.32 18.32 29.48
N ASN A 733 -24.22 17.74 30.69
CA ASN A 733 -22.99 17.15 31.24
C ASN A 733 -21.73 18.03 31.08
N PRO A 734 -21.77 19.35 31.36
CA PRO A 734 -20.61 20.20 31.13
C PRO A 734 -19.47 19.87 32.10
N VAL A 735 -18.25 19.94 31.59
CA VAL A 735 -17.04 20.06 32.38
C VAL A 735 -17.05 21.46 33.01
N PRO A 736 -16.93 21.59 34.35
CA PRO A 736 -16.95 22.89 35.00
C PRO A 736 -15.96 23.88 34.39
N GLU A 737 -16.35 25.16 34.31
CA GLU A 737 -15.50 26.26 33.81
C GLU A 737 -15.08 26.17 32.33
N THR A 738 -15.65 25.24 31.55
CA THR A 738 -15.38 25.14 30.10
C THR A 738 -16.41 25.87 29.23
N THR A 739 -17.53 26.31 29.81
CA THR A 739 -18.58 27.01 29.07
C THR A 739 -18.11 28.39 28.62
N GLN A 740 -18.21 28.66 27.33
CA GLN A 740 -17.96 29.96 26.71
C GLN A 740 -19.17 30.35 25.88
N ALA A 741 -19.51 31.64 25.88
CA ALA A 741 -20.63 32.16 25.11
C ALA A 741 -20.38 33.60 24.66
N HIS A 742 -20.58 33.83 23.36
CA HIS A 742 -20.33 35.13 22.73
C HIS A 742 -21.51 35.49 21.82
N LEU A 743 -22.10 36.68 21.99
CA LEU A 743 -23.11 37.21 21.07
C LEU A 743 -22.47 38.23 20.15
N LYS A 744 -22.65 38.05 18.84
CA LYS A 744 -22.12 38.91 17.79
C LYS A 744 -23.28 39.48 16.99
N VAL A 745 -23.35 40.80 16.86
CA VAL A 745 -24.40 41.52 16.13
C VAL A 745 -23.77 42.22 14.93
N TYR A 746 -24.35 42.02 13.75
CA TYR A 746 -23.76 42.41 12.49
C TYR A 746 -24.43 43.66 11.92
N LEU A 747 -23.71 44.77 11.97
CA LEU A 747 -24.20 46.07 11.51
C LEU A 747 -24.02 46.25 9.99
N ASP A 748 -23.37 45.29 9.31
CA ASP A 748 -23.27 45.15 7.86
C ASP A 748 -23.50 43.69 7.42
N VAL A 749 -24.08 43.49 6.23
CA VAL A 749 -24.32 42.14 5.66
C VAL A 749 -23.02 41.36 5.43
N ILE A 750 -21.92 42.08 5.21
CA ILE A 750 -20.58 41.50 5.04
C ILE A 750 -20.02 40.99 6.38
N GLY A 751 -20.26 41.67 7.51
CA GLY A 751 -19.80 41.26 8.83
C GLY A 751 -20.45 39.96 9.33
N ASP A 752 -21.74 39.76 9.05
CA ASP A 752 -22.47 38.51 9.38
C ASP A 752 -21.84 37.30 8.72
N VAL A 753 -21.54 37.43 7.43
CA VAL A 753 -20.88 36.36 6.67
C VAL A 753 -19.44 36.17 7.15
N MET A 754 -18.68 37.24 7.38
CA MET A 754 -17.26 37.19 7.81
C MET A 754 -17.03 36.48 9.14
N ASN A 755 -17.95 36.56 10.09
CA ASN A 755 -17.74 35.95 11.39
C ASN A 755 -18.04 34.45 11.43
N GLY A 756 -18.98 33.98 10.62
CA GLY A 756 -19.24 32.54 10.48
C GLY A 756 -18.08 31.76 9.85
N ILE A 757 -17.13 32.46 9.22
CA ILE A 757 -15.99 31.88 8.51
C ILE A 757 -15.00 31.18 9.44
N GLU A 758 -14.77 31.69 10.65
CA GLU A 758 -13.84 31.06 11.60
C GLU A 758 -14.29 29.63 11.96
N GLY A 759 -15.59 29.41 12.15
CA GLY A 759 -16.17 28.09 12.41
C GLY A 759 -16.27 27.16 11.18
N MET A 760 -16.01 27.68 9.97
CA MET A 760 -16.00 26.90 8.73
C MET A 760 -14.66 26.25 8.44
N ILE A 761 -13.56 26.77 9.02
CA ILE A 761 -12.22 26.28 8.74
C ILE A 761 -11.99 24.94 9.40
N ARG A 762 -11.60 23.93 8.61
CA ARG A 762 -11.42 22.56 9.10
C ARG A 762 -10.19 21.90 8.54
N GLN A 763 -9.50 21.15 9.39
CA GLN A 763 -8.39 20.31 8.93
C GLN A 763 -8.93 19.17 8.06
N PRO A 764 -8.32 18.86 6.92
CA PRO A 764 -8.73 17.76 6.05
C PRO A 764 -8.38 16.38 6.64
N TYR A 765 -9.29 15.41 6.47
CA TYR A 765 -9.16 14.05 7.00
C TYR A 765 -9.86 13.02 6.11
N GLY A 766 -9.65 11.73 6.37
CA GLY A 766 -10.47 10.65 5.81
C GLY A 766 -10.36 10.44 4.30
N CYS A 767 -11.42 9.90 3.68
CA CYS A 767 -11.52 9.57 2.24
C CYS A 767 -11.74 10.82 1.36
N PHE A 768 -11.87 10.67 0.03
CA PHE A 768 -12.01 11.82 -0.90
C PHE A 768 -13.10 12.81 -0.46
N GLU A 769 -14.28 12.30 -0.13
CA GLU A 769 -15.41 13.16 0.22
C GLU A 769 -15.24 13.87 1.56
N GLN A 770 -14.65 13.23 2.57
CA GLN A 770 -14.31 13.87 3.85
C GLN A 770 -13.25 14.94 3.66
N THR A 771 -12.20 14.59 2.92
CA THR A 771 -11.11 15.52 2.62
C THR A 771 -11.68 16.73 1.89
N SER A 772 -12.53 16.53 0.89
CA SER A 772 -13.22 17.59 0.16
C SER A 772 -14.17 18.38 1.05
N SER A 773 -14.91 17.72 1.93
CA SER A 773 -15.86 18.34 2.86
C SER A 773 -15.22 19.27 3.89
N ALA A 774 -13.96 19.06 4.21
CA ALA A 774 -13.16 19.99 4.98
C ALA A 774 -12.45 21.03 4.09
N THR A 775 -11.92 20.61 2.94
CA THR A 775 -11.05 21.44 2.10
C THR A 775 -11.83 22.47 1.28
N TYR A 776 -12.94 22.07 0.66
CA TYR A 776 -13.70 22.93 -0.24
C TYR A 776 -14.31 24.15 0.48
N PRO A 777 -14.86 24.03 1.71
CA PRO A 777 -15.22 25.20 2.50
C PRO A 777 -14.03 26.12 2.79
N ASN A 778 -12.83 25.58 3.10
CA ASN A 778 -11.63 26.41 3.32
C ASN A 778 -11.28 27.23 2.07
N VAL A 779 -11.39 26.63 0.87
CA VAL A 779 -11.21 27.32 -0.41
C VAL A 779 -12.19 28.49 -0.54
N MET A 780 -13.48 28.24 -0.28
CA MET A 780 -14.53 29.26 -0.36
C MET A 780 -14.33 30.39 0.63
N VAL A 781 -13.95 30.06 1.87
CA VAL A 781 -13.56 31.01 2.91
C VAL A 781 -12.45 31.92 2.41
N LEU A 782 -11.36 31.34 1.89
CA LEU A 782 -10.21 32.13 1.43
C LEU A 782 -10.56 33.02 0.23
N LYS A 783 -11.37 32.51 -0.72
CA LYS A 783 -11.92 33.32 -1.83
C LYS A 783 -12.74 34.49 -1.31
N TYR A 784 -13.61 34.26 -0.33
CA TYR A 784 -14.44 35.31 0.25
C TYR A 784 -13.61 36.39 0.95
N LEU A 785 -12.58 36.01 1.73
CA LEU A 785 -11.68 36.97 2.39
C LEU A 785 -10.98 37.87 1.36
N GLN A 786 -10.47 37.28 0.27
CA GLN A 786 -9.82 38.02 -0.82
C GLN A 786 -10.78 38.99 -1.53
N GLU A 787 -12.03 38.59 -1.77
CA GLU A 787 -13.03 39.41 -2.49
C GLU A 787 -13.69 40.48 -1.62
N SER A 788 -13.83 40.24 -0.31
CA SER A 788 -14.45 41.18 0.63
C SER A 788 -13.54 42.37 0.99
N GLY A 789 -12.22 42.23 0.79
CA GLY A 789 -11.21 43.22 1.18
C GLY A 789 -11.03 43.39 2.68
N LYS A 790 -11.59 42.49 3.51
CA LYS A 790 -11.42 42.44 4.96
C LYS A 790 -10.33 41.41 5.30
N ASN A 791 -9.06 41.85 5.38
CA ASN A 791 -7.93 40.96 5.65
C ASN A 791 -7.96 40.40 7.08
N ASN A 792 -7.79 39.08 7.23
CA ASN A 792 -7.46 38.44 8.50
C ASN A 792 -6.27 37.47 8.27
N PRO A 793 -5.02 37.94 8.51
CA PRO A 793 -3.83 37.17 8.17
C PRO A 793 -3.73 35.80 8.85
N GLU A 794 -4.22 35.65 10.07
CA GLU A 794 -4.15 34.38 10.82
C GLU A 794 -5.05 33.32 10.18
N ILE A 795 -6.29 33.71 9.84
CA ILE A 795 -7.27 32.85 9.17
C ILE A 795 -6.80 32.51 7.75
N GLU A 796 -6.24 33.46 7.02
CA GLU A 796 -5.74 33.24 5.65
C GLU A 796 -4.59 32.22 5.63
N VAL A 797 -3.66 32.31 6.58
CA VAL A 797 -2.55 31.34 6.71
C VAL A 797 -3.10 29.96 7.07
N LEU A 798 -3.97 29.86 8.08
CA LEU A 798 -4.55 28.60 8.52
C LEU A 798 -5.35 27.92 7.41
N ALA A 799 -6.23 28.66 6.73
CA ALA A 799 -7.02 28.16 5.60
C ALA A 799 -6.10 27.69 4.46
N MET A 800 -5.07 28.46 4.12
CA MET A 800 -4.10 28.10 3.08
C MET A 800 -3.34 26.81 3.42
N ASP A 801 -2.94 26.60 4.67
CA ASP A 801 -2.23 25.39 5.08
C ASP A 801 -3.13 24.16 5.02
N PHE A 802 -4.39 24.27 5.49
CA PHE A 802 -5.38 23.20 5.32
C PHE A 802 -5.75 22.95 3.85
N ILE A 803 -5.78 23.97 2.99
CA ILE A 803 -5.98 23.79 1.54
C ILE A 803 -4.83 23.00 0.92
N LYS A 804 -3.57 23.28 1.28
CA LYS A 804 -2.40 22.53 0.78
C LYS A 804 -2.45 21.07 1.23
N GLU A 805 -2.75 20.84 2.51
CA GLU A 805 -2.88 19.49 3.07
C GLU A 805 -4.02 18.73 2.39
N GLY A 806 -5.16 19.40 2.21
CA GLY A 806 -6.36 18.86 1.58
C GLY A 806 -6.12 18.50 0.12
N TYR A 807 -5.50 19.40 -0.65
CA TYR A 807 -5.09 19.13 -2.03
C TYR A 807 -4.19 17.89 -2.14
N LYS A 808 -3.17 17.78 -1.28
CA LYS A 808 -2.25 16.63 -1.26
C LYS A 808 -2.97 15.31 -0.98
N ARG A 809 -3.98 15.32 -0.11
CA ARG A 809 -4.82 14.15 0.17
C ARG A 809 -5.76 13.84 -1.00
N LEU A 810 -6.46 14.85 -1.52
CA LEU A 810 -7.45 14.70 -2.60
C LEU A 810 -6.86 14.05 -3.86
N ILE A 811 -5.66 14.49 -4.29
CA ILE A 811 -4.98 13.89 -5.45
C ILE A 811 -4.56 12.43 -5.21
N GLY A 812 -4.46 11.99 -3.95
CA GLY A 812 -4.18 10.60 -3.59
C GLY A 812 -5.32 9.63 -3.92
N PHE A 813 -6.53 10.16 -4.15
CA PHE A 813 -7.70 9.37 -4.53
C PHE A 813 -7.97 9.38 -6.04
N GLU A 814 -7.05 9.93 -6.84
CA GLU A 814 -7.10 9.82 -8.30
C GLU A 814 -6.83 8.36 -8.70
N THR A 815 -7.72 7.79 -9.49
CA THR A 815 -7.60 6.42 -9.97
C THR A 815 -6.62 6.34 -11.16
N SER A 816 -6.13 5.12 -11.46
CA SER A 816 -5.26 4.92 -12.64
C SER A 816 -5.90 5.26 -13.99
N GLU A 817 -7.23 5.44 -14.04
CA GLU A 817 -7.98 5.84 -15.24
C GLU A 817 -8.13 7.37 -15.37
N GLY A 818 -7.74 8.16 -14.37
CA GLY A 818 -7.77 9.63 -14.38
C GLY A 818 -9.05 10.29 -13.83
N GLY A 819 -10.03 9.48 -13.41
CA GLY A 819 -11.17 9.92 -12.58
C GLY A 819 -10.92 9.68 -11.09
N PHE A 820 -11.86 10.08 -10.23
CA PHE A 820 -11.76 9.97 -8.77
C PHE A 820 -12.71 8.91 -8.20
N GLU A 821 -12.29 8.26 -7.11
CA GLU A 821 -13.04 7.32 -6.29
C GLU A 821 -12.77 7.63 -4.80
N TRP A 822 -13.63 7.23 -3.85
CA TRP A 822 -13.48 7.61 -2.44
C TRP A 822 -12.12 7.22 -1.83
N PHE A 823 -11.57 6.07 -2.22
CA PHE A 823 -10.34 5.50 -1.70
C PHE A 823 -9.25 5.33 -2.76
N GLY A 824 -9.48 5.81 -4.00
CA GLY A 824 -8.54 5.73 -5.11
C GLY A 824 -8.57 4.40 -5.89
N HIS A 825 -9.62 3.60 -5.75
CA HIS A 825 -9.76 2.35 -6.50
C HIS A 825 -10.42 2.55 -7.88
N THR A 826 -10.09 1.70 -8.86
CA THR A 826 -10.79 1.65 -10.15
C THR A 826 -12.00 0.70 -10.10
N PRO A 827 -13.13 1.02 -10.75
CA PRO A 827 -13.34 2.16 -11.64
C PRO A 827 -13.71 3.46 -10.90
N PRO A 828 -13.32 4.64 -11.42
CA PRO A 828 -13.73 5.94 -10.87
C PRO A 828 -15.24 6.22 -11.02
N HIS A 829 -15.75 7.16 -10.21
CA HIS A 829 -17.16 7.58 -10.21
C HIS A 829 -17.35 8.89 -10.99
N GLU A 830 -18.28 8.92 -11.95
CA GLU A 830 -18.49 10.06 -12.85
C GLU A 830 -18.92 11.32 -12.10
N THR A 831 -19.90 11.19 -11.22
CA THR A 831 -20.44 12.33 -10.46
C THR A 831 -19.45 12.87 -9.43
N LEU A 832 -18.75 11.99 -8.71
CA LEU A 832 -17.71 12.38 -7.76
C LEU A 832 -16.55 13.08 -8.48
N THR A 833 -16.22 12.59 -9.67
CA THR A 833 -15.21 13.19 -10.53
C THR A 833 -15.64 14.59 -10.99
N ALA A 834 -16.91 14.78 -11.39
CA ALA A 834 -17.44 16.09 -11.76
C ALA A 834 -17.43 17.08 -10.58
N PHE A 835 -17.75 16.59 -9.38
CA PHE A 835 -17.64 17.35 -8.14
C PHE A 835 -16.20 17.79 -7.84
N GLY A 836 -15.24 16.85 -7.97
CA GLY A 836 -13.81 17.14 -7.81
C GLY A 836 -13.28 18.15 -8.83
N ILE A 837 -13.70 18.08 -10.10
CA ILE A 837 -13.32 19.06 -11.14
C ILE A 837 -13.68 20.49 -10.71
N LEU A 838 -14.89 20.70 -10.17
CA LEU A 838 -15.31 22.01 -9.66
C LEU A 838 -14.42 22.46 -8.50
N GLU A 839 -14.22 21.60 -7.50
CA GLU A 839 -13.38 21.90 -6.34
C GLU A 839 -11.96 22.28 -6.75
N PHE A 840 -11.28 21.47 -7.58
CA PHE A 840 -9.91 21.75 -7.99
C PHE A 840 -9.81 23.03 -8.84
N THR A 841 -10.80 23.29 -9.69
CA THR A 841 -10.82 24.51 -10.51
C THR A 841 -10.94 25.75 -9.64
N GLU A 842 -11.83 25.75 -8.65
CA GLU A 842 -12.01 26.89 -7.74
C GLU A 842 -10.87 27.01 -6.71
N MET A 843 -10.30 25.88 -6.28
CA MET A 843 -9.12 25.83 -5.43
C MET A 843 -7.92 26.47 -6.10
N LYS A 844 -7.77 26.30 -7.42
CA LYS A 844 -6.69 26.88 -8.20
C LYS A 844 -6.69 28.42 -8.17
N GLU A 845 -7.85 29.05 -7.98
CA GLU A 845 -7.95 30.51 -7.89
C GLU A 845 -7.25 31.07 -6.64
N VAL A 846 -7.16 30.29 -5.56
CA VAL A 846 -6.51 30.69 -4.30
C VAL A 846 -5.18 30.00 -4.06
N TYR A 847 -4.99 28.78 -4.59
CA TYR A 847 -3.80 27.97 -4.43
C TYR A 847 -3.19 27.61 -5.79
N ALA A 848 -2.14 28.32 -6.18
CA ALA A 848 -1.46 28.12 -7.46
C ALA A 848 -0.78 26.74 -7.63
N GLY A 849 -0.69 25.94 -6.57
CA GLY A 849 -0.09 24.59 -6.60
C GLY A 849 -0.99 23.50 -7.20
N VAL A 850 -2.24 23.81 -7.53
CA VAL A 850 -3.14 22.85 -8.21
C VAL A 850 -2.67 22.58 -9.65
N ASP A 851 -2.37 21.31 -9.94
CA ASP A 851 -1.90 20.86 -11.26
C ASP A 851 -3.00 20.96 -12.34
N GLN A 852 -2.78 21.81 -13.34
CA GLN A 852 -3.69 21.94 -14.49
C GLN A 852 -3.76 20.65 -15.32
N LYS A 853 -2.66 19.89 -15.44
CA LYS A 853 -2.67 18.65 -16.23
C LYS A 853 -3.57 17.59 -15.60
N MET A 854 -3.75 17.65 -14.27
CA MET A 854 -4.70 16.81 -13.56
C MET A 854 -6.13 17.19 -13.90
N ILE A 855 -6.48 18.47 -13.79
CA ILE A 855 -7.81 18.95 -14.18
C ILE A 855 -8.12 18.58 -15.63
N ASP A 856 -7.18 18.80 -16.56
CA ASP A 856 -7.37 18.51 -17.99
C ASP A 856 -7.59 17.01 -18.24
N ARG A 857 -6.83 16.11 -17.60
CA ARG A 857 -7.02 14.65 -17.80
C ARG A 857 -8.34 14.16 -17.21
N THR A 858 -8.73 14.71 -16.06
CA THR A 858 -10.00 14.37 -15.40
C THR A 858 -11.21 14.84 -16.21
N ILE A 859 -11.15 16.04 -16.79
CA ILE A 859 -12.16 16.53 -17.74
C ILE A 859 -12.24 15.61 -18.97
N ASN A 860 -11.09 15.25 -19.55
CA ASN A 860 -11.05 14.36 -20.72
C ASN A 860 -11.61 12.97 -20.41
N TRP A 861 -11.33 12.42 -19.23
CA TRP A 861 -11.91 11.16 -18.78
C TRP A 861 -13.43 11.26 -18.67
N LEU A 862 -13.96 12.33 -18.05
CA LEU A 862 -15.41 12.54 -17.90
C LEU A 862 -16.13 12.75 -19.23
N LEU A 863 -15.49 13.45 -20.19
CA LEU A 863 -15.99 13.54 -21.57
C LEU A 863 -16.02 12.19 -22.29
N GLY A 864 -15.11 11.28 -21.93
CA GLY A 864 -15.10 9.90 -22.41
C GLY A 864 -16.27 9.06 -21.90
N GLN A 865 -16.96 9.50 -20.84
CA GLN A 865 -18.11 8.80 -20.25
C GLN A 865 -19.46 9.18 -20.89
N LYS A 866 -19.49 10.03 -21.92
CA LYS A 866 -20.73 10.37 -22.64
C LYS A 866 -21.36 9.11 -23.25
N ASP A 867 -22.66 8.93 -23.04
CA ASP A 867 -23.41 7.73 -23.48
C ASP A 867 -23.85 7.75 -24.96
N GLY A 868 -23.63 8.89 -25.63
CA GLY A 868 -24.05 9.12 -27.02
C GLY A 868 -25.55 9.37 -27.21
N LYS A 869 -26.35 9.35 -26.14
CA LYS A 869 -27.80 9.58 -26.10
C LYS A 869 -28.19 10.90 -25.39
N GLY A 870 -27.21 11.65 -24.89
CA GLY A 870 -27.43 12.93 -24.20
C GLY A 870 -27.27 12.84 -22.68
N GLY A 871 -26.68 11.76 -22.16
CA GLY A 871 -26.28 11.61 -20.77
C GLY A 871 -24.87 11.06 -20.62
N PHE A 872 -24.56 10.60 -19.40
CA PHE A 872 -23.29 9.96 -19.07
C PHE A 872 -23.54 8.51 -18.66
N HIS A 873 -22.61 7.62 -18.99
CA HIS A 873 -22.57 6.29 -18.39
C HIS A 873 -22.47 6.44 -16.88
N LYS A 874 -23.22 5.62 -16.16
CA LYS A 874 -23.21 5.59 -14.71
C LYS A 874 -22.95 4.16 -14.28
N ASN A 875 -21.90 3.97 -13.51
CA ASN A 875 -21.57 2.65 -13.02
C ASN A 875 -22.61 2.15 -12.00
N GLU A 876 -23.16 0.95 -12.21
CA GLU A 876 -24.18 0.33 -11.33
C GLU A 876 -23.59 -0.24 -10.03
N LYS A 877 -22.25 -0.30 -9.91
CA LYS A 877 -21.56 -0.80 -8.71
C LYS A 877 -21.25 0.33 -7.72
N GLY A 878 -22.21 0.66 -6.87
CA GLY A 878 -22.05 1.58 -5.75
C GLY A 878 -23.37 1.81 -5.02
N TYR A 879 -23.45 1.46 -3.73
CA TYR A 879 -24.64 1.69 -2.88
C TYR A 879 -24.49 2.99 -2.04
N ASP A 880 -23.89 4.03 -2.61
CA ASP A 880 -23.59 5.31 -1.94
C ASP A 880 -24.38 6.48 -2.54
N SER A 881 -24.41 7.66 -1.89
CA SER A 881 -25.28 8.79 -2.26
C SER A 881 -25.03 9.37 -3.66
N PHE A 882 -23.76 9.50 -4.07
CA PHE A 882 -23.40 9.99 -5.41
C PHE A 882 -23.65 8.94 -6.50
N ALA A 883 -23.31 7.67 -6.27
CA ALA A 883 -23.63 6.56 -7.19
C ALA A 883 -25.11 6.17 -7.15
N SER A 884 -25.88 6.59 -6.14
CA SER A 884 -27.34 6.37 -6.06
C SER A 884 -28.17 7.62 -6.36
N SER A 885 -27.55 8.76 -6.69
CA SER A 885 -28.25 9.95 -7.17
C SER A 885 -29.08 9.62 -8.43
N PRO A 886 -30.31 10.12 -8.61
CA PRO A 886 -31.08 9.81 -9.82
C PRO A 886 -30.32 10.22 -11.09
N VAL A 887 -30.40 9.40 -12.15
CA VAL A 887 -29.62 9.60 -13.40
C VAL A 887 -29.81 11.01 -13.96
N ASN A 888 -31.02 11.55 -13.90
CA ASN A 888 -31.32 12.89 -14.41
C ASN A 888 -30.68 14.00 -13.56
N VAL A 889 -30.60 13.81 -12.24
CA VAL A 889 -29.89 14.73 -11.33
C VAL A 889 -28.38 14.68 -11.59
N ALA A 890 -27.82 13.48 -11.76
CA ALA A 890 -26.41 13.30 -12.09
C ALA A 890 -26.03 13.97 -13.42
N ASN A 891 -26.81 13.74 -14.48
CA ASN A 891 -26.57 14.34 -15.80
C ASN A 891 -26.62 15.87 -15.73
N ALA A 892 -27.64 16.45 -15.08
CA ALA A 892 -27.77 17.89 -14.93
C ALA A 892 -26.57 18.50 -14.17
N TYR A 893 -26.10 17.83 -13.12
CA TYR A 893 -24.95 18.29 -12.35
C TYR A 893 -23.64 18.21 -13.14
N ILE A 894 -23.41 17.11 -13.87
CA ILE A 894 -22.22 16.95 -14.72
C ILE A 894 -22.18 18.02 -15.82
N VAL A 895 -23.32 18.30 -16.46
CA VAL A 895 -23.43 19.37 -17.47
C VAL A 895 -23.12 20.74 -16.85
N TYR A 896 -23.69 21.04 -15.69
CA TYR A 896 -23.38 22.27 -14.95
C TYR A 896 -21.87 22.37 -14.66
N ALA A 897 -21.27 21.33 -14.08
CA ALA A 897 -19.85 21.28 -13.75
C ALA A 897 -18.94 21.53 -14.96
N LEU A 898 -19.21 20.84 -16.07
CA LEU A 898 -18.46 21.00 -17.31
C LEU A 898 -18.64 22.39 -17.93
N SER A 899 -19.84 22.98 -17.83
CA SER A 899 -20.08 24.35 -18.31
C SER A 899 -19.34 25.40 -17.48
N GLU A 900 -19.22 25.18 -16.17
CA GLU A 900 -18.57 26.11 -15.23
C GLU A 900 -17.06 26.17 -15.48
N VAL A 901 -16.45 25.04 -15.85
CA VAL A 901 -15.02 24.98 -16.23
C VAL A 901 -14.76 25.36 -17.69
N GLY A 902 -15.79 25.83 -18.41
CA GLY A 902 -15.66 26.51 -19.71
C GLY A 902 -15.93 25.67 -20.96
N LEU A 903 -16.43 24.43 -20.83
CA LEU A 903 -16.82 23.63 -22.00
C LEU A 903 -18.10 24.20 -22.62
N LYS A 904 -18.17 24.16 -23.95
CA LYS A 904 -19.31 24.71 -24.71
C LYS A 904 -19.86 23.68 -25.68
N SER A 905 -19.41 23.71 -26.93
CA SER A 905 -19.90 22.82 -27.99
C SER A 905 -19.72 21.32 -27.69
N GLU A 906 -18.78 20.99 -26.80
CA GLU A 906 -18.42 19.63 -26.40
C GLU A 906 -19.52 18.90 -25.62
N ILE A 907 -20.44 19.66 -24.99
CA ILE A 907 -21.50 19.17 -24.11
C ILE A 907 -22.91 19.59 -24.57
N GLU A 908 -23.03 20.17 -25.77
CA GLU A 908 -24.29 20.76 -26.26
C GLU A 908 -25.45 19.75 -26.31
N ARG A 909 -25.16 18.48 -26.64
CA ARG A 909 -26.17 17.42 -26.72
C ARG A 909 -26.68 17.04 -25.33
N GLU A 910 -25.77 16.86 -24.39
CA GLU A 910 -26.06 16.51 -23.00
C GLU A 910 -26.79 17.66 -22.29
N TYR A 911 -26.41 18.90 -22.59
CA TYR A 911 -27.10 20.11 -22.14
C TYR A 911 -28.55 20.14 -22.64
N ARG A 912 -28.80 19.95 -23.94
CA ARG A 912 -30.18 19.96 -24.48
C ARG A 912 -31.07 18.90 -23.84
N SER A 913 -30.54 17.69 -23.66
CA SER A 913 -31.27 16.61 -23.00
C SER A 913 -31.60 16.92 -21.54
N SER A 914 -30.62 17.45 -20.78
CA SER A 914 -30.80 17.80 -19.37
C SER A 914 -31.73 19.01 -19.18
N LEU A 915 -31.71 19.97 -20.10
CA LEU A 915 -32.61 21.12 -20.12
C LEU A 915 -34.07 20.70 -20.34
N GLU A 916 -34.33 19.85 -21.33
CA GLU A 916 -35.68 19.35 -21.61
C GLU A 916 -36.26 18.60 -20.41
N GLU A 917 -35.43 17.78 -19.77
CA GLU A 917 -35.79 17.01 -18.59
C GLU A 917 -36.07 17.90 -17.36
N ALA A 918 -35.24 18.92 -17.13
CA ALA A 918 -35.41 19.88 -16.03
C ALA A 918 -36.71 20.68 -16.17
N LEU A 919 -37.02 21.17 -17.37
CA LEU A 919 -38.28 21.90 -17.64
C LEU A 919 -39.51 21.00 -17.50
N LYS A 920 -39.42 19.74 -17.93
CA LYS A 920 -40.52 18.78 -17.84
C LYS A 920 -40.84 18.35 -16.40
N SER A 921 -39.82 18.23 -15.56
CA SER A 921 -39.95 17.78 -14.17
C SER A 921 -40.38 18.89 -13.20
N GLU A 922 -40.24 20.16 -13.60
CA GLU A 922 -40.43 21.35 -12.72
C GLU A 922 -39.59 21.28 -11.43
N ASP A 923 -38.50 20.51 -11.45
CA ASP A 923 -37.61 20.32 -10.32
C ASP A 923 -36.68 21.52 -10.17
N ALA A 924 -36.81 22.25 -9.06
CA ALA A 924 -36.10 23.51 -8.85
C ALA A 924 -34.57 23.33 -8.83
N TYR A 925 -34.08 22.19 -8.34
CA TYR A 925 -32.65 21.92 -8.28
C TYR A 925 -32.07 21.74 -9.69
N ARG A 926 -32.72 20.90 -10.51
CA ARG A 926 -32.30 20.68 -11.91
C ARG A 926 -32.46 21.94 -12.76
N MET A 927 -33.55 22.68 -12.59
CA MET A 927 -33.75 23.95 -13.30
C MET A 927 -32.68 24.99 -12.93
N ALA A 928 -32.29 25.08 -11.67
CA ALA A 928 -31.23 26.01 -11.25
C ALA A 928 -29.86 25.63 -11.85
N LEU A 929 -29.51 24.34 -11.85
CA LEU A 929 -28.29 23.85 -12.51
C LEU A 929 -28.29 24.15 -14.02
N MET A 930 -29.42 23.90 -14.69
CA MET A 930 -29.55 24.21 -16.12
C MET A 930 -29.62 25.71 -16.41
N ALA A 931 -30.07 26.54 -15.47
CA ALA A 931 -30.05 27.99 -15.63
C ALA A 931 -28.59 28.48 -15.62
N LEU A 932 -27.78 28.00 -14.66
CA LEU A 932 -26.36 28.29 -14.62
C LEU A 932 -25.64 27.80 -15.88
N ALA A 933 -25.90 26.56 -16.32
CA ALA A 933 -25.34 26.04 -17.56
C ALA A 933 -25.77 26.85 -18.80
N SER A 934 -27.05 27.22 -18.91
CA SER A 934 -27.58 28.04 -20.01
C SER A 934 -26.89 29.41 -20.07
N HIS A 935 -26.65 30.02 -18.90
CA HIS A 935 -25.91 31.27 -18.80
C HIS A 935 -24.47 31.11 -19.28
N ASN A 936 -23.76 30.07 -18.81
CA ASN A 936 -22.36 29.79 -19.17
C ASN A 936 -22.19 29.49 -20.68
N LEU A 937 -23.17 28.82 -21.29
CA LEU A 937 -23.22 28.52 -22.71
C LEU A 937 -23.65 29.71 -23.59
N GLY A 938 -24.23 30.76 -22.99
CA GLY A 938 -24.73 31.95 -23.70
C GLY A 938 -26.14 31.80 -24.27
N ASN A 939 -26.90 30.78 -23.84
CA ASN A 939 -28.26 30.48 -24.28
C ASN A 939 -29.29 31.33 -23.51
N LYS A 940 -29.44 32.59 -23.94
CA LYS A 940 -30.23 33.62 -23.22
C LYS A 940 -31.73 33.32 -23.13
N SER A 941 -32.32 32.71 -24.16
CA SER A 941 -33.75 32.38 -24.20
C SER A 941 -34.11 31.32 -23.17
N GLU A 942 -33.37 30.21 -23.19
CA GLU A 942 -33.52 29.06 -22.30
C GLU A 942 -33.23 29.47 -20.85
N TYR A 943 -32.19 30.29 -20.65
CA TYR A 943 -31.90 30.88 -19.35
C TYR A 943 -33.09 31.68 -18.80
N GLN A 944 -33.69 32.56 -19.61
CA GLN A 944 -34.81 33.39 -19.15
C GLN A 944 -36.04 32.55 -18.78
N ILE A 945 -36.36 31.50 -19.56
CA ILE A 945 -37.46 30.57 -19.26
C ILE A 945 -37.26 29.93 -17.89
N LEU A 946 -36.06 29.43 -17.61
CA LEU A 946 -35.76 28.78 -16.32
C LEU A 946 -35.84 29.77 -15.15
N ILE A 947 -35.36 31.01 -15.33
CA ILE A 947 -35.45 32.04 -14.29
C ILE A 947 -36.91 32.40 -13.98
N ASP A 948 -37.75 32.55 -15.01
CA ASP A 948 -39.16 32.88 -14.83
C ASP A 948 -39.91 31.78 -14.04
N GLU A 949 -39.63 30.50 -14.33
CA GLU A 949 -40.21 29.37 -13.58
C GLU A 949 -39.71 29.31 -12.12
N LEU A 950 -38.42 29.54 -11.89
CA LEU A 950 -37.88 29.60 -10.53
C LEU A 950 -38.51 30.75 -9.71
N LEU A 951 -38.70 31.92 -10.31
CA LEU A 951 -39.38 33.06 -9.69
C LEU A 951 -40.85 32.75 -9.38
N ALA A 952 -41.54 32.01 -10.24
CA ALA A 952 -42.91 31.56 -10.00
C ALA A 952 -42.99 30.64 -8.77
N GLN A 953 -42.03 29.71 -8.61
CA GLN A 953 -41.96 28.85 -7.42
C GLN A 953 -41.66 29.64 -6.14
N ILE A 954 -40.73 30.60 -6.19
CA ILE A 954 -40.41 31.49 -5.05
C ILE A 954 -41.67 32.24 -4.60
N LYS A 955 -42.42 32.82 -5.55
CA LYS A 955 -43.65 33.58 -5.24
C LYS A 955 -44.73 32.70 -4.60
N GLY A 956 -44.82 31.42 -4.98
CA GLY A 956 -45.82 30.50 -4.46
C GLY A 956 -45.49 29.92 -3.07
N LYS A 957 -44.22 29.57 -2.81
CA LYS A 957 -43.83 28.73 -1.66
C LYS A 957 -42.68 29.28 -0.79
N GLY A 958 -41.98 30.33 -1.24
CA GLY A 958 -40.76 30.85 -0.61
C GLY A 958 -39.55 29.92 -0.78
N TYR A 959 -38.38 30.36 -0.28
CA TYR A 959 -37.10 29.66 -0.48
C TYR A 959 -36.95 28.31 0.27
N GLY A 960 -37.84 27.99 1.22
CA GLY A 960 -37.76 26.76 2.01
C GLY A 960 -38.65 25.60 1.58
N LYS A 961 -39.36 25.71 0.45
CA LYS A 961 -40.35 24.70 0.03
C LYS A 961 -40.35 24.46 -1.48
N PHE A 962 -39.16 24.35 -2.07
CA PHE A 962 -39.01 24.01 -3.48
C PHE A 962 -39.47 22.59 -3.80
N SER A 963 -39.91 22.36 -5.04
CA SER A 963 -40.16 21.00 -5.55
C SER A 963 -38.82 20.37 -5.95
N VAL A 964 -38.35 19.39 -5.18
CA VAL A 964 -37.03 18.75 -5.39
C VAL A 964 -37.14 17.25 -5.15
N GLU A 965 -36.81 16.47 -6.17
CA GLU A 965 -36.74 15.01 -6.10
C GLU A 965 -35.57 14.57 -5.20
N ASN A 966 -34.34 14.90 -5.59
CA ASN A 966 -33.10 14.63 -4.86
C ASN A 966 -32.03 15.65 -5.27
N THR A 967 -31.01 15.86 -4.42
CA THR A 967 -29.78 16.58 -4.78
C THR A 967 -28.68 15.60 -5.19
N ILE A 968 -27.56 16.12 -5.69
CA ILE A 968 -26.44 15.28 -6.13
C ILE A 968 -25.82 14.45 -5.00
N THR A 969 -25.84 14.98 -3.77
CA THR A 969 -25.38 14.33 -2.53
C THR A 969 -26.48 13.53 -1.84
N ARG A 970 -27.68 13.46 -2.42
CA ARG A 970 -28.92 12.97 -1.77
C ARG A 970 -29.13 13.57 -0.38
N SER A 971 -28.83 14.86 -0.25
CA SER A 971 -29.12 15.62 0.96
C SER A 971 -30.60 15.47 1.33
N TYR A 972 -30.88 15.37 2.64
CA TYR A 972 -32.24 15.29 3.19
C TYR A 972 -32.50 16.48 4.12
N GLY A 973 -33.77 16.63 4.54
CA GLY A 973 -34.18 17.68 5.47
C GLY A 973 -33.72 19.07 5.03
N LYS A 974 -33.12 19.81 5.99
CA LYS A 974 -32.71 21.20 5.79
C LYS A 974 -31.57 21.38 4.79
N SER A 975 -30.62 20.46 4.76
CA SER A 975 -29.49 20.49 3.82
C SER A 975 -29.97 20.51 2.36
N LYS A 976 -31.02 19.74 2.04
CA LYS A 976 -31.64 19.74 0.70
C LYS A 976 -32.22 21.11 0.31
N GLU A 977 -32.92 21.74 1.25
CA GLU A 977 -33.53 23.06 1.06
C GLU A 977 -32.46 24.13 0.81
N LEU A 978 -31.42 24.14 1.66
CA LEU A 978 -30.34 25.12 1.59
C LEU A 978 -29.50 24.97 0.31
N GLU A 979 -29.16 23.73 -0.06
CA GLU A 979 -28.44 23.44 -1.31
C GLU A 979 -29.22 23.98 -2.52
N THR A 980 -30.52 23.70 -2.58
CA THR A 980 -31.38 24.14 -3.69
C THR A 980 -31.52 25.66 -3.71
N ALA A 981 -31.81 26.28 -2.55
CA ALA A 981 -31.94 27.72 -2.43
C ALA A 981 -30.65 28.44 -2.87
N ALA A 982 -29.47 27.91 -2.52
CA ALA A 982 -28.19 28.49 -2.94
C ALA A 982 -28.00 28.47 -4.46
N PHE A 983 -28.32 27.35 -5.13
CA PHE A 983 -28.28 27.29 -6.60
C PHE A 983 -29.26 28.26 -7.27
N VAL A 984 -30.47 28.40 -6.73
CA VAL A 984 -31.47 29.36 -7.24
C VAL A 984 -31.00 30.81 -7.06
N VAL A 985 -30.44 31.15 -5.89
CA VAL A 985 -29.88 32.49 -5.65
C VAL A 985 -28.72 32.77 -6.61
N LEU A 986 -27.84 31.80 -6.85
CA LEU A 986 -26.74 31.93 -7.81
C LEU A 986 -27.24 32.16 -9.24
N SER A 987 -28.29 31.44 -9.66
CA SER A 987 -28.85 31.61 -11.00
C SER A 987 -29.45 33.00 -11.18
N LEU A 988 -30.16 33.54 -10.18
CA LEU A 988 -30.68 34.92 -10.18
C LEU A 988 -29.55 35.97 -10.16
N LEU A 989 -28.50 35.73 -9.38
CA LEU A 989 -27.33 36.58 -9.30
C LEU A 989 -26.66 36.75 -10.66
N LYS A 990 -26.58 35.72 -11.51
CA LYS A 990 -26.00 35.84 -12.86
C LYS A 990 -26.75 36.86 -13.75
N GLN A 991 -28.06 37.04 -13.57
CA GLN A 991 -28.87 38.00 -14.32
C GLN A 991 -28.61 39.45 -13.90
N GLY A 992 -28.37 39.67 -12.60
CA GLY A 992 -28.26 41.03 -12.02
C GLY A 992 -29.57 41.81 -11.96
N GLN A 993 -30.72 41.13 -12.09
CA GLN A 993 -32.07 41.66 -11.91
C GLN A 993 -32.75 40.95 -10.72
N ASN A 994 -33.94 41.42 -10.30
CA ASN A 994 -34.67 40.85 -9.15
C ASN A 994 -33.84 40.82 -7.85
N MET A 995 -33.07 41.89 -7.61
CA MET A 995 -32.15 41.98 -6.46
C MET A 995 -32.87 41.96 -5.10
N ASP A 996 -34.16 42.31 -5.08
CA ASP A 996 -35.05 42.12 -3.94
C ASP A 996 -35.24 40.63 -3.61
N LYS A 997 -35.46 39.78 -4.63
CA LYS A 997 -35.55 38.33 -4.46
C LYS A 997 -34.24 37.67 -4.13
N VAL A 998 -33.14 38.18 -4.70
CA VAL A 998 -31.79 37.76 -4.29
C VAL A 998 -31.56 38.07 -2.81
N ALA A 999 -31.91 39.28 -2.34
CA ALA A 999 -31.76 39.65 -0.94
C ALA A 999 -32.61 38.77 0.01
N GLU A 1000 -33.87 38.48 -0.37
CA GLU A 1000 -34.72 37.52 0.38
C GLU A 1000 -34.08 36.12 0.47
N GLY A 1001 -33.49 35.64 -0.62
CA GLY A 1001 -32.81 34.34 -0.67
C GLY A 1001 -31.53 34.32 0.15
N ILE A 1002 -30.71 35.38 0.08
CA ILE A 1002 -29.52 35.54 0.92
C ILE A 1002 -29.91 35.55 2.40
N GLN A 1003 -30.96 36.30 2.78
CA GLN A 1003 -31.47 36.30 4.15
C GLN A 1003 -31.94 34.91 4.60
N TYR A 1004 -32.62 34.17 3.72
CA TYR A 1004 -33.01 32.79 4.02
C TYR A 1004 -31.79 31.89 4.26
N LEU A 1005 -30.73 31.99 3.44
CA LEU A 1005 -29.51 31.21 3.66
C LEU A 1005 -28.84 31.58 4.98
N THR A 1006 -28.62 32.87 5.25
CA THR A 1006 -27.93 33.34 6.46
C THR A 1006 -28.70 33.03 7.74
N SER A 1007 -30.03 33.14 7.73
CA SER A 1007 -30.87 32.80 8.90
C SER A 1007 -30.96 31.30 9.20
N ASN A 1008 -30.50 30.43 8.31
CA ASN A 1008 -30.48 28.97 8.52
C ASN A 1008 -29.05 28.42 8.65
N ARG A 1009 -28.09 29.28 9.01
CA ARG A 1009 -26.71 28.88 9.35
C ARG A 1009 -26.66 28.35 10.78
N GLU A 1010 -26.11 27.14 10.95
CA GLU A 1010 -25.89 26.50 12.25
C GLU A 1010 -24.42 26.07 12.35
N TYR A 1011 -23.75 26.31 13.48
CA TYR A 1011 -22.35 25.90 13.71
C TYR A 1011 -21.37 26.39 12.63
N GLY A 1012 -21.60 27.58 12.10
CA GLY A 1012 -20.83 28.11 10.97
C GLY A 1012 -21.07 27.38 9.64
N ARG A 1013 -22.02 26.45 9.51
CA ARG A 1013 -22.29 25.71 8.25
C ARG A 1013 -23.72 25.94 7.75
N PHE A 1014 -23.97 25.60 6.49
CA PHE A 1014 -25.31 25.65 5.87
C PHE A 1014 -25.83 24.23 5.59
N GLY A 1015 -25.79 23.34 6.59
CA GLY A 1015 -26.14 21.93 6.42
C GLY A 1015 -24.96 21.10 5.86
N SER A 1016 -25.21 20.34 4.78
CA SER A 1016 -24.20 19.48 4.15
C SER A 1016 -23.04 20.27 3.52
N THR A 1017 -21.97 19.57 3.14
CA THR A 1017 -20.82 20.16 2.42
C THR A 1017 -21.25 20.94 1.21
N GLN A 1018 -22.08 20.34 0.35
CA GLN A 1018 -22.50 20.97 -0.88
C GLN A 1018 -23.40 22.18 -0.62
N ALA A 1019 -24.30 22.08 0.37
CA ALA A 1019 -25.12 23.22 0.79
C ALA A 1019 -24.26 24.37 1.34
N THR A 1020 -23.21 24.05 2.11
CA THR A 1020 -22.25 25.03 2.66
C THR A 1020 -21.45 25.71 1.55
N VAL A 1021 -20.82 24.95 0.66
CA VAL A 1021 -20.02 25.47 -0.47
C VAL A 1021 -20.88 26.36 -1.37
N MET A 1022 -22.06 25.90 -1.77
CA MET A 1022 -22.93 26.66 -2.66
C MET A 1022 -23.50 27.91 -1.99
N SER A 1023 -23.83 27.86 -0.69
CA SER A 1023 -24.27 29.04 0.06
C SER A 1023 -23.18 30.08 0.16
N LEU A 1024 -21.93 29.67 0.44
CA LEU A 1024 -20.78 30.57 0.42
C LEU A 1024 -20.54 31.17 -0.96
N LYS A 1025 -20.63 30.37 -2.02
CA LYS A 1025 -20.52 30.85 -3.41
C LYS A 1025 -21.60 31.91 -3.72
N ALA A 1026 -22.84 31.69 -3.29
CA ALA A 1026 -23.93 32.69 -3.42
C ALA A 1026 -23.62 33.99 -2.68
N LEU A 1027 -23.08 33.91 -1.45
CA LEU A 1027 -22.70 35.06 -0.63
C LEU A 1027 -21.51 35.83 -1.23
N ILE A 1028 -20.50 35.14 -1.76
CA ILE A 1028 -19.36 35.73 -2.48
C ILE A 1028 -19.87 36.54 -3.68
N GLU A 1029 -20.70 35.92 -4.53
CA GLU A 1029 -21.21 36.56 -5.76
C GLU A 1029 -22.15 37.74 -5.46
N TYR A 1030 -22.95 37.65 -4.39
CA TYR A 1030 -23.76 38.77 -3.92
C TYR A 1030 -22.89 39.93 -3.41
N THR A 1031 -21.83 39.63 -2.64
CA THR A 1031 -20.90 40.63 -2.10
C THR A 1031 -20.18 41.40 -3.20
N LYS A 1032 -19.73 40.71 -4.27
CA LYS A 1032 -19.15 41.34 -5.46
C LYS A 1032 -20.07 42.39 -6.10
N LYS A 1033 -21.39 42.19 -6.02
CA LYS A 1033 -22.41 43.07 -6.63
C LYS A 1033 -22.90 44.19 -5.71
N GLN A 1034 -22.84 44.02 -4.39
CA GLN A 1034 -23.20 45.06 -3.42
C GLN A 1034 -21.97 45.80 -2.88
N LYS A 1035 -21.61 46.93 -3.54
CA LYS A 1035 -20.71 47.91 -2.93
C LYS A 1035 -21.47 48.72 -1.86
N GLN A 1036 -21.20 48.38 -0.60
CA GLN A 1036 -21.40 49.16 0.64
C GLN A 1036 -22.62 50.11 0.71
N THR A 1037 -23.69 49.65 1.36
CA THR A 1037 -24.69 50.52 1.98
C THR A 1037 -24.57 50.38 3.50
N ILE A 1038 -23.93 51.34 4.16
CA ILE A 1038 -23.85 51.42 5.62
C ILE A 1038 -25.07 52.21 6.10
N VAL A 1039 -25.94 51.57 6.89
CA VAL A 1039 -27.07 52.25 7.55
C VAL A 1039 -26.61 52.76 8.91
N GLU A 1040 -26.59 54.08 9.10
CA GLU A 1040 -26.45 54.70 10.42
C GLU A 1040 -27.75 54.49 11.22
N SER A 1041 -27.66 53.88 12.40
CA SER A 1041 -28.76 53.98 13.37
C SER A 1041 -28.23 54.03 14.79
N GLY A 1042 -28.71 55.01 15.57
CA GLY A 1042 -28.49 55.11 17.03
C GLY A 1042 -29.34 54.13 17.83
N ASN A 1043 -29.43 52.88 17.35
CA ASN A 1043 -30.27 51.84 17.94
C ASN A 1043 -29.52 51.13 19.09
N ALA A 1044 -30.24 50.44 19.98
CA ALA A 1044 -29.63 49.69 21.10
C ALA A 1044 -30.14 48.25 21.11
N ILE A 1045 -29.28 47.32 21.55
CA ILE A 1045 -29.64 45.90 21.74
C ILE A 1045 -29.70 45.59 23.24
N ARG A 1046 -30.73 44.83 23.62
CA ARG A 1046 -30.92 44.30 24.97
C ARG A 1046 -30.94 42.78 24.87
N LEU A 1047 -29.97 42.15 25.54
CA LEU A 1047 -29.88 40.71 25.73
C LEU A 1047 -30.41 40.37 27.12
N LYS A 1048 -31.32 39.41 27.24
CA LYS A 1048 -31.63 38.78 28.53
C LYS A 1048 -31.21 37.33 28.53
N VAL A 1049 -30.52 36.89 29.58
CA VAL A 1049 -30.09 35.51 29.77
C VAL A 1049 -30.58 35.05 31.14
N ASN A 1050 -31.47 34.05 31.17
CA ASN A 1050 -32.08 33.52 32.40
C ASN A 1050 -32.66 34.59 33.34
N GLY A 1051 -33.20 35.68 32.77
CA GLY A 1051 -33.80 36.80 33.51
C GLY A 1051 -32.87 37.98 33.80
N GLU A 1052 -31.55 37.81 33.69
CA GLU A 1052 -30.55 38.88 33.85
C GLU A 1052 -30.40 39.69 32.55
N THR A 1053 -30.26 41.02 32.63
CA THR A 1053 -30.28 41.90 31.45
C THR A 1053 -28.92 42.54 31.17
N ILE A 1054 -28.44 42.40 29.94
CA ILE A 1054 -27.26 43.08 29.39
C ILE A 1054 -27.73 44.04 28.29
N GLU A 1055 -27.61 45.35 28.52
CA GLU A 1055 -27.93 46.37 27.52
C GLU A 1055 -26.63 46.98 26.95
N ARG A 1056 -26.57 47.13 25.62
CA ARG A 1056 -25.44 47.73 24.91
C ARG A 1056 -25.93 48.63 23.78
N SER A 1057 -25.33 49.81 23.66
CA SER A 1057 -25.55 50.70 22.52
C SER A 1057 -24.86 50.15 21.28
N LEU A 1058 -25.52 50.18 20.12
CA LEU A 1058 -24.93 49.76 18.84
C LEU A 1058 -24.00 50.88 18.34
N LEU A 1059 -22.78 50.92 18.87
CA LEU A 1059 -21.73 51.84 18.41
C LEU A 1059 -20.90 51.18 17.31
N LYS A 1060 -20.63 51.93 16.25
CA LYS A 1060 -19.86 51.46 15.08
C LYS A 1060 -18.42 51.13 15.47
N THR A 1061 -18.04 49.87 15.36
CA THR A 1061 -16.63 49.41 15.39
C THR A 1061 -16.04 49.45 13.98
N LYS A 1062 -14.70 49.44 13.84
CA LYS A 1062 -14.00 49.46 12.54
C LYS A 1062 -14.40 48.29 11.61
N ASN A 1063 -14.92 47.19 12.16
CA ASN A 1063 -15.16 45.93 11.43
C ASN A 1063 -16.65 45.64 11.13
N GLY A 1064 -17.58 46.45 11.64
CA GLY A 1064 -19.02 46.27 11.42
C GLY A 1064 -19.70 45.26 12.36
N ILE A 1065 -18.99 44.75 13.36
CA ILE A 1065 -19.46 43.73 14.30
C ILE A 1065 -19.47 44.32 15.72
N LEU A 1066 -20.59 44.15 16.44
CA LEU A 1066 -20.66 44.38 17.89
C LEU A 1066 -20.58 43.02 18.60
N GLU A 1067 -19.54 42.83 19.39
CA GLU A 1067 -19.38 41.64 20.24
C GLU A 1067 -19.82 41.95 21.68
N ILE A 1068 -20.54 41.02 22.29
CA ILE A 1068 -20.97 41.06 23.68
C ILE A 1068 -20.42 39.79 24.37
N ASP A 1069 -19.37 39.99 25.16
CA ASP A 1069 -18.75 38.96 25.99
C ASP A 1069 -19.27 38.95 27.43
N GLY A 1070 -18.90 37.92 28.20
CA GLY A 1070 -19.27 37.76 29.60
C GLY A 1070 -20.66 37.16 29.80
N ILE A 1071 -21.24 36.57 28.74
CA ILE A 1071 -22.54 35.89 28.78
C ILE A 1071 -22.44 34.54 29.51
N ASP A 1072 -21.27 33.89 29.41
CA ASP A 1072 -20.89 32.64 30.06
C ASP A 1072 -21.20 32.62 31.56
N LYS A 1073 -21.07 33.76 32.26
CA LYS A 1073 -21.36 33.92 33.69
C LYS A 1073 -22.84 33.72 34.07
N PHE A 1074 -23.74 33.84 33.09
CA PHE A 1074 -25.18 33.69 33.28
C PHE A 1074 -25.69 32.33 32.81
N LEU A 1075 -24.80 31.48 32.26
CA LEU A 1075 -25.12 30.14 31.79
C LEU A 1075 -24.75 29.11 32.85
N SER A 1076 -25.57 28.07 32.98
CA SER A 1076 -25.31 26.96 33.91
C SER A 1076 -25.77 25.63 33.33
N LYS A 1077 -25.57 24.52 34.06
CA LYS A 1077 -26.06 23.20 33.63
C LYS A 1077 -27.60 23.20 33.58
N GLY A 1078 -28.18 22.69 32.49
CA GLY A 1078 -29.63 22.58 32.30
C GLY A 1078 -30.20 23.49 31.22
N GLU A 1079 -31.51 23.68 31.21
CA GLU A 1079 -32.21 24.53 30.25
C GLU A 1079 -31.85 26.02 30.47
N GLN A 1080 -31.48 26.69 29.38
CA GLN A 1080 -31.11 28.09 29.30
C GLN A 1080 -32.14 28.82 28.44
N VAL A 1081 -32.51 30.04 28.84
CA VAL A 1081 -33.41 30.92 28.08
C VAL A 1081 -32.67 32.20 27.73
N VAL A 1082 -32.62 32.52 26.45
CA VAL A 1082 -31.98 33.74 25.92
C VAL A 1082 -32.99 34.54 25.11
N GLU A 1083 -33.17 35.83 25.44
CA GLU A 1083 -33.98 36.78 24.68
C GLU A 1083 -33.07 37.84 24.04
N VAL A 1084 -33.20 38.05 22.73
CA VAL A 1084 -32.50 39.11 22.00
C VAL A 1084 -33.53 40.15 21.54
N LEU A 1085 -33.39 41.39 22.00
CA LEU A 1085 -34.37 42.46 21.79
C LEU A 1085 -33.69 43.73 21.25
N PHE A 1086 -34.07 44.14 20.04
CA PHE A 1086 -33.73 45.45 19.47
C PHE A 1086 -34.74 46.51 19.93
N LYS A 1087 -34.24 47.72 20.23
CA LYS A 1087 -35.06 48.84 20.71
C LYS A 1087 -36.05 49.36 19.68
N ASP A 1088 -35.69 49.33 18.39
CA ASP A 1088 -36.57 49.59 17.25
C ASP A 1088 -36.81 48.27 16.50
N SER A 1089 -38.05 47.79 16.52
CA SER A 1089 -38.45 46.50 15.93
C SER A 1089 -38.42 46.50 14.40
N ASP A 1090 -38.41 47.68 13.77
CA ASP A 1090 -38.35 47.82 12.31
C ASP A 1090 -36.90 47.97 11.80
N LYS A 1091 -35.93 48.11 12.72
CA LYS A 1091 -34.48 48.25 12.43
C LYS A 1091 -33.66 47.22 13.20
N THR A 1092 -33.82 45.96 12.82
CA THR A 1092 -33.09 44.83 13.40
C THR A 1092 -31.81 44.52 12.62
N PHE A 1093 -30.89 43.80 13.25
CA PHE A 1093 -29.63 43.39 12.66
C PHE A 1093 -29.48 41.88 12.78
N PRO A 1094 -28.86 41.19 11.80
CA PRO A 1094 -28.45 39.80 11.99
C PRO A 1094 -27.57 39.67 13.23
N TYR A 1095 -27.73 38.58 13.97
CA TYR A 1095 -26.88 38.25 15.10
C TYR A 1095 -26.67 36.74 15.17
N SER A 1096 -25.53 36.33 15.75
CA SER A 1096 -25.28 34.95 16.16
C SER A 1096 -24.76 34.91 17.59
N MET A 1097 -25.22 33.94 18.36
CA MET A 1097 -24.71 33.61 19.68
C MET A 1097 -24.15 32.20 19.63
N ASP A 1098 -22.83 32.10 19.77
CA ASP A 1098 -22.12 30.83 19.80
C ASP A 1098 -21.87 30.45 21.25
N ILE A 1099 -22.24 29.23 21.63
CA ILE A 1099 -22.06 28.67 22.97
C ILE A 1099 -21.31 27.34 22.85
N GLN A 1100 -20.21 27.19 23.57
CA GLN A 1100 -19.41 25.98 23.56
C GLN A 1100 -19.06 25.53 24.98
N TRP A 1101 -18.94 24.22 25.20
CA TRP A 1101 -18.47 23.63 26.45
C TRP A 1101 -17.87 22.25 26.19
N GLU A 1102 -17.03 21.76 27.08
CA GLU A 1102 -16.58 20.36 27.02
C GLU A 1102 -17.56 19.46 27.78
N SER A 1103 -17.82 18.26 27.28
CA SER A 1103 -18.75 17.31 27.88
C SER A 1103 -18.11 15.94 28.14
N TYR A 1104 -18.39 15.36 29.30
CA TYR A 1104 -18.02 13.97 29.62
C TYR A 1104 -18.81 12.95 28.80
N LEU A 1105 -20.03 13.31 28.40
CA LEU A 1105 -20.93 12.50 27.59
C LEU A 1105 -21.88 13.43 26.85
N PRO A 1106 -21.62 13.72 25.56
CA PRO A 1106 -22.53 14.49 24.74
C PRO A 1106 -23.91 13.84 24.66
N LYS A 1107 -24.94 14.64 24.35
CA LYS A 1107 -26.32 14.16 24.24
C LYS A 1107 -26.49 13.38 22.93
N SER A 1108 -27.04 12.17 23.02
CA SER A 1108 -27.43 11.40 21.84
C SER A 1108 -28.65 12.03 21.13
N SER A 1109 -28.63 12.04 19.80
CA SER A 1109 -29.80 12.40 18.98
C SER A 1109 -30.80 11.24 18.95
N SER A 1110 -32.10 11.56 19.01
CA SER A 1110 -33.18 10.59 18.77
C SER A 1110 -33.29 10.20 17.30
N GLU A 1111 -32.80 11.06 16.39
CA GLU A 1111 -32.91 10.90 14.95
C GLU A 1111 -31.80 10.01 14.36
N THR A 1112 -30.82 9.58 15.17
CA THR A 1112 -29.77 8.67 14.71
C THR A 1112 -30.35 7.27 14.49
N PRO A 1113 -30.28 6.70 13.27
CA PRO A 1113 -30.87 5.40 12.93
C PRO A 1113 -30.04 4.20 13.43
N VAL A 1114 -28.87 4.45 14.01
CA VAL A 1114 -27.92 3.44 14.49
C VAL A 1114 -27.63 3.59 15.98
N LYS A 1115 -27.40 2.48 16.67
CA LYS A 1115 -27.03 2.45 18.08
C LYS A 1115 -25.69 1.77 18.29
N LEU A 1116 -25.03 2.19 19.37
CA LEU A 1116 -23.75 1.68 19.82
C LEU A 1116 -23.88 1.22 21.27
N LYS A 1117 -23.17 0.15 21.63
CA LYS A 1117 -22.95 -0.28 23.00
C LYS A 1117 -21.49 -0.72 23.16
N THR A 1118 -20.84 -0.28 24.22
CA THR A 1118 -19.45 -0.64 24.53
C THR A 1118 -19.34 -1.14 25.97
N SER A 1119 -18.63 -2.24 26.18
CA SER A 1119 -18.36 -2.75 27.54
C SER A 1119 -17.04 -3.53 27.59
N ILE A 1120 -16.34 -3.49 28.72
CA ILE A 1120 -15.19 -4.36 29.00
C ILE A 1120 -15.66 -5.44 29.96
N ILE A 1121 -15.48 -6.71 29.58
CA ILE A 1121 -16.00 -7.87 30.34
C ILE A 1121 -15.31 -7.96 31.71
N GLN A 1122 -13.99 -7.80 31.75
CA GLN A 1122 -13.19 -7.80 32.98
C GLN A 1122 -12.54 -6.43 33.16
N GLN A 1123 -13.10 -5.62 34.06
CA GLN A 1123 -12.59 -4.27 34.32
C GLN A 1123 -11.36 -4.26 35.25
N ASN A 1124 -11.10 -5.35 35.98
CA ASN A 1124 -9.92 -5.49 36.82
C ASN A 1124 -9.02 -6.56 36.21
N VAL A 1125 -7.85 -6.17 35.74
CA VAL A 1125 -6.91 -7.06 35.06
C VAL A 1125 -5.49 -6.82 35.56
N THR A 1126 -4.59 -7.75 35.31
CA THR A 1126 -3.16 -7.59 35.63
C THR A 1126 -2.37 -7.19 34.39
N ILE A 1127 -1.25 -6.50 34.56
CA ILE A 1127 -0.31 -6.22 33.47
C ILE A 1127 -0.03 -7.51 32.67
N GLY A 1128 -0.04 -7.41 31.34
CA GLY A 1128 0.22 -8.49 30.39
C GLY A 1128 -1.00 -9.34 30.02
N SER A 1129 -2.11 -9.23 30.74
CA SER A 1129 -3.35 -9.95 30.40
C SER A 1129 -4.18 -9.24 29.32
N LEU A 1130 -5.08 -9.98 28.67
CA LEU A 1130 -6.01 -9.45 27.67
C LEU A 1130 -7.37 -9.15 28.32
N ALA A 1131 -7.83 -7.91 28.17
CA ALA A 1131 -9.15 -7.45 28.58
C ALA A 1131 -10.08 -7.36 27.36
N ARG A 1132 -11.09 -8.22 27.30
CA ARG A 1132 -12.03 -8.22 26.17
C ARG A 1132 -13.03 -7.06 26.26
N MET A 1133 -13.04 -6.21 25.26
CA MET A 1133 -14.03 -5.18 24.99
C MET A 1133 -15.03 -5.65 23.92
N LYS A 1134 -16.32 -5.55 24.23
CA LYS A 1134 -17.43 -5.79 23.31
C LYS A 1134 -17.94 -4.49 22.75
N VAL A 1135 -18.08 -4.43 21.42
CA VAL A 1135 -18.64 -3.30 20.67
C VAL A 1135 -19.86 -3.81 19.90
N GLY A 1136 -21.05 -3.48 20.38
CA GLY A 1136 -22.32 -3.82 19.73
C GLY A 1136 -22.82 -2.67 18.88
N ILE A 1137 -23.17 -2.95 17.63
CA ILE A 1137 -23.74 -2.00 16.67
C ILE A 1137 -25.09 -2.52 16.17
N THR A 1138 -26.09 -1.64 16.10
CA THR A 1138 -27.44 -1.98 15.61
C THR A 1138 -27.92 -0.93 14.62
N ASN A 1139 -28.48 -1.34 13.48
CA ASN A 1139 -29.37 -0.51 12.67
C ASN A 1139 -30.80 -0.68 13.20
N GLU A 1140 -31.46 0.38 13.65
CA GLU A 1140 -32.82 0.32 14.20
C GLU A 1140 -33.92 0.57 13.15
N THR A 1141 -33.55 0.72 11.88
CA THR A 1141 -34.50 1.01 10.80
C THR A 1141 -34.83 -0.21 9.96
N ASP A 1142 -36.02 -0.17 9.33
CA ASP A 1142 -36.48 -1.16 8.34
C ASP A 1142 -35.81 -1.00 6.97
N ASP A 1143 -34.95 0.02 6.82
CA ASP A 1143 -34.18 0.29 5.62
C ASP A 1143 -32.70 -0.02 5.82
N SER A 1144 -31.98 -0.27 4.72
CA SER A 1144 -30.53 -0.37 4.78
C SER A 1144 -29.93 1.02 5.01
N VAL A 1145 -29.00 1.12 5.95
CA VAL A 1145 -28.22 2.34 6.16
C VAL A 1145 -26.84 2.18 5.54
N SER A 1146 -26.33 3.25 4.94
CA SER A 1146 -25.02 3.27 4.30
C SER A 1146 -24.00 4.03 5.14
N MET A 1147 -22.73 3.65 5.01
CA MET A 1147 -21.59 4.34 5.62
C MET A 1147 -21.74 4.56 7.13
N THR A 1148 -22.07 3.50 7.87
CA THR A 1148 -22.10 3.54 9.34
C THR A 1148 -20.68 3.71 9.89
N THR A 1149 -20.47 4.69 10.75
CA THR A 1149 -19.16 5.00 11.35
C THR A 1149 -19.25 4.93 12.87
N ALA A 1150 -18.41 4.11 13.50
CA ALA A 1150 -18.31 4.02 14.95
C ALA A 1150 -16.91 4.45 15.42
N VAL A 1151 -16.83 5.38 16.36
CA VAL A 1151 -15.61 5.85 17.00
C VAL A 1151 -15.58 5.29 18.43
N ILE A 1152 -14.60 4.44 18.72
CA ILE A 1152 -14.50 3.67 19.96
C ILE A 1152 -13.33 4.18 20.79
N GLY A 1153 -13.60 4.66 22.00
CA GLY A 1153 -12.56 5.09 22.93
C GLY A 1153 -11.83 3.91 23.56
N ILE A 1154 -10.50 3.96 23.58
CA ILE A 1154 -9.61 2.96 24.17
C ILE A 1154 -8.94 3.52 25.44
N PRO A 1155 -8.98 2.82 26.58
CA PRO A 1155 -8.32 3.28 27.80
C PRO A 1155 -6.79 3.38 27.63
N SER A 1156 -6.18 4.46 28.10
CA SER A 1156 -4.77 4.78 27.84
C SER A 1156 -3.73 3.80 28.41
N GLY A 1157 -4.12 2.99 29.40
CA GLY A 1157 -3.29 1.92 29.96
C GLY A 1157 -3.33 0.59 29.20
N ALA A 1158 -4.12 0.50 28.12
CA ALA A 1158 -4.27 -0.70 27.32
C ALA A 1158 -4.10 -0.43 25.82
N SER A 1159 -3.70 -1.44 25.05
CA SER A 1159 -3.46 -1.33 23.61
C SER A 1159 -4.27 -2.33 22.79
N LEU A 1160 -4.70 -1.90 21.60
CA LEU A 1160 -5.28 -2.78 20.58
C LEU A 1160 -4.26 -3.81 20.10
N GLN A 1161 -4.74 -4.95 19.59
CA GLN A 1161 -3.89 -5.97 18.98
C GLN A 1161 -3.94 -5.87 17.44
N PRO A 1162 -2.82 -5.56 16.75
CA PRO A 1162 -2.81 -5.36 15.30
C PRO A 1162 -3.36 -6.56 14.50
N TYR A 1163 -3.00 -7.79 14.89
CA TYR A 1163 -3.47 -9.00 14.22
C TYR A 1163 -5.00 -9.09 14.19
N GLN A 1164 -5.67 -8.63 15.25
CA GLN A 1164 -7.13 -8.68 15.37
C GLN A 1164 -7.79 -7.66 14.44
N LEU A 1165 -7.21 -6.47 14.30
CA LEU A 1165 -7.72 -5.46 13.36
C LEU A 1165 -7.62 -5.96 11.90
N LYS A 1166 -6.51 -6.62 11.56
CA LYS A 1166 -6.36 -7.30 10.26
C LYS A 1166 -7.38 -8.43 10.08
N GLU A 1167 -7.58 -9.25 11.10
CA GLU A 1167 -8.59 -10.32 11.09
C GLU A 1167 -10.01 -9.77 10.84
N LEU A 1168 -10.38 -8.63 11.42
CA LEU A 1168 -11.68 -7.99 11.18
C LEU A 1168 -11.88 -7.61 9.70
N LEU A 1169 -10.82 -7.18 9.01
CA LEU A 1169 -10.86 -6.91 7.57
C LEU A 1169 -10.91 -8.19 6.73
N ASP A 1170 -10.02 -9.16 7.01
CA ASP A 1170 -9.94 -10.43 6.29
C ASP A 1170 -11.27 -11.21 6.37
N THR A 1171 -11.94 -11.15 7.53
CA THR A 1171 -13.25 -11.78 7.78
C THR A 1171 -14.43 -10.91 7.36
N ARG A 1172 -14.19 -9.69 6.84
CA ARG A 1172 -15.21 -8.72 6.44
C ARG A 1172 -16.23 -8.38 7.53
N GLN A 1173 -15.79 -8.40 8.80
CA GLN A 1173 -16.59 -7.92 9.91
C GLN A 1173 -16.71 -6.40 9.90
N VAL A 1174 -15.68 -5.71 9.41
CA VAL A 1174 -15.64 -4.27 9.13
C VAL A 1174 -15.07 -4.04 7.73
N ASP A 1175 -15.48 -2.96 7.06
CA ASP A 1175 -15.00 -2.65 5.71
C ASP A 1175 -13.68 -1.87 5.73
N TYR A 1176 -13.44 -1.08 6.79
CA TYR A 1176 -12.23 -0.30 7.00
C TYR A 1176 -12.09 0.07 8.49
N TYR A 1177 -10.86 0.38 8.93
CA TYR A 1177 -10.61 0.91 10.26
C TYR A 1177 -9.50 1.99 10.25
N GLU A 1178 -9.52 2.87 11.24
CA GLU A 1178 -8.47 3.84 11.50
C GLU A 1178 -8.16 3.86 13.01
N VAL A 1179 -6.90 4.12 13.37
CA VAL A 1179 -6.49 4.35 14.77
C VAL A 1179 -5.85 5.73 14.85
N PHE A 1180 -6.40 6.61 15.68
CA PHE A 1180 -5.83 7.92 15.98
C PHE A 1180 -5.91 8.19 17.47
N ASP A 1181 -4.84 8.76 18.03
CA ASP A 1181 -4.71 8.99 19.48
C ASP A 1181 -5.08 7.73 20.29
N ASN A 1182 -6.16 7.81 21.09
CA ASN A 1182 -6.70 6.73 21.90
C ASN A 1182 -8.05 6.19 21.36
N GLN A 1183 -8.31 6.35 20.07
CA GLN A 1183 -9.59 5.98 19.44
C GLN A 1183 -9.39 5.01 18.28
N LEU A 1184 -10.33 4.06 18.16
CA LEU A 1184 -10.47 3.16 17.02
C LEU A 1184 -11.74 3.55 16.25
N VAL A 1185 -11.60 3.89 14.98
CA VAL A 1185 -12.73 4.12 14.09
C VAL A 1185 -12.98 2.87 13.26
N LEU A 1186 -14.24 2.44 13.21
CA LEU A 1186 -14.70 1.32 12.41
C LEU A 1186 -15.74 1.80 11.40
N TYR A 1187 -15.59 1.38 10.14
CA TYR A 1187 -16.48 1.75 9.05
C TYR A 1187 -17.18 0.53 8.47
N TRP A 1188 -18.47 0.70 8.17
CA TRP A 1188 -19.27 -0.24 7.38
C TRP A 1188 -19.88 0.46 6.18
N LYS A 1189 -19.65 -0.08 4.98
CA LYS A 1189 -20.22 0.44 3.72
C LYS A 1189 -21.74 0.41 3.75
N SER A 1190 -22.31 -0.65 4.33
CA SER A 1190 -23.74 -0.72 4.60
C SER A 1190 -24.05 -1.63 5.79
N MET A 1191 -25.20 -1.37 6.41
CA MET A 1191 -25.87 -2.27 7.33
C MET A 1191 -27.28 -2.55 6.82
N LYS A 1192 -27.68 -3.82 6.87
CA LYS A 1192 -29.01 -4.28 6.47
C LYS A 1192 -30.07 -3.75 7.44
N PRO A 1193 -31.36 -3.72 7.03
CA PRO A 1193 -32.47 -3.47 7.94
C PRO A 1193 -32.36 -4.32 9.21
N LEU A 1194 -32.51 -3.68 10.37
CA LEU A 1194 -32.51 -4.35 11.68
C LEU A 1194 -31.26 -5.21 11.98
N GLU A 1195 -30.14 -4.96 11.29
CA GLU A 1195 -28.92 -5.74 11.47
C GLU A 1195 -28.22 -5.39 12.80
N GLU A 1196 -27.85 -6.43 13.54
CA GLU A 1196 -27.00 -6.33 14.73
C GLU A 1196 -25.63 -6.97 14.47
N LYS A 1197 -24.57 -6.28 14.88
CA LYS A 1197 -23.18 -6.77 14.82
C LYS A 1197 -22.52 -6.62 16.18
N GLU A 1198 -21.72 -7.62 16.57
CA GLU A 1198 -20.87 -7.54 17.77
C GLU A 1198 -19.40 -7.72 17.33
N ILE A 1199 -18.58 -6.71 17.61
CA ILE A 1199 -17.13 -6.76 17.42
C ILE A 1199 -16.47 -6.99 18.77
N ASN A 1200 -15.62 -7.99 18.85
CA ASN A 1200 -14.82 -8.29 20.04
C ASN A 1200 -13.40 -7.78 19.84
N LEU A 1201 -12.95 -6.92 20.74
CA LEU A 1201 -11.61 -6.33 20.75
C LEU A 1201 -10.88 -6.80 22.02
N ASP A 1202 -9.76 -7.48 21.88
CA ASP A 1202 -8.93 -7.87 23.02
C ASP A 1202 -7.89 -6.77 23.27
N LEU A 1203 -7.98 -6.11 24.43
CA LEU A 1203 -7.10 -5.02 24.82
C LEU A 1203 -5.98 -5.56 25.73
N LYS A 1204 -4.72 -5.44 25.33
CA LYS A 1204 -3.59 -5.86 26.18
C LYS A 1204 -3.34 -4.83 27.27
N ALA A 1205 -3.36 -5.27 28.52
CA ALA A 1205 -3.10 -4.41 29.67
C ALA A 1205 -1.60 -4.11 29.78
N GLU A 1206 -1.19 -2.87 29.50
CA GLU A 1206 0.22 -2.52 29.34
C GLU A 1206 0.82 -1.93 30.63
N ILE A 1207 0.05 -1.12 31.37
CA ILE A 1207 0.55 -0.29 32.47
C ILE A 1207 -0.44 -0.30 33.62
N ALA A 1208 0.05 -0.38 34.86
CA ALA A 1208 -0.80 -0.35 36.04
C ALA A 1208 -1.39 1.06 36.27
N GLY A 1209 -2.64 1.09 36.75
CA GLY A 1209 -3.36 2.34 36.93
C GLY A 1209 -4.87 2.19 36.88
N ASN A 1210 -5.55 3.34 36.89
CA ASN A 1210 -6.97 3.46 36.61
C ASN A 1210 -7.12 4.34 35.39
N PHE A 1211 -7.76 3.79 34.35
CA PHE A 1211 -7.85 4.44 33.04
C PHE A 1211 -9.31 4.48 32.59
N THR A 1212 -9.73 5.63 32.09
CA THR A 1212 -11.05 5.81 31.51
C THR A 1212 -10.90 6.25 30.05
N ALA A 1213 -11.50 5.49 29.14
CA ALA A 1213 -11.58 5.86 27.73
C ALA A 1213 -12.46 7.11 27.55
N SER A 1214 -12.26 7.82 26.45
CA SER A 1214 -13.24 8.81 26.00
C SER A 1214 -14.60 8.13 25.68
N ALA A 1215 -15.69 8.89 25.75
CA ALA A 1215 -16.99 8.45 25.23
C ALA A 1215 -16.86 7.92 23.79
N SER A 1216 -17.65 6.91 23.46
CA SER A 1216 -17.68 6.33 22.12
C SER A 1216 -18.94 6.82 21.39
N THR A 1217 -18.90 6.89 20.06
CA THR A 1217 -20.03 7.37 19.27
C THR A 1217 -20.25 6.58 18.00
N ILE A 1218 -21.49 6.56 17.52
CA ILE A 1218 -21.85 6.04 16.22
C ILE A 1218 -22.79 7.00 15.51
N TYR A 1219 -22.63 7.08 14.19
CA TYR A 1219 -23.47 7.91 13.32
C TYR A 1219 -23.40 7.37 11.89
N LEU A 1220 -24.32 7.82 11.05
CA LEU A 1220 -24.18 7.66 9.61
C LEU A 1220 -23.26 8.76 9.09
N TYR A 1221 -22.33 8.40 8.22
CA TYR A 1221 -21.29 9.30 7.73
C TYR A 1221 -21.80 10.65 7.20
N TYR A 1222 -22.93 10.66 6.49
CA TYR A 1222 -23.56 11.88 5.92
C TYR A 1222 -24.56 12.59 6.86
N GLY A 1223 -24.67 12.11 8.10
CA GLY A 1223 -25.57 12.63 9.12
C GLY A 1223 -24.82 12.81 10.45
N ASP A 1224 -23.60 13.35 10.41
CA ASP A 1224 -22.76 13.51 11.59
C ASP A 1224 -23.32 14.55 12.59
N GLU A 1225 -24.32 15.34 12.20
CA GLU A 1225 -25.13 16.14 13.12
C GLU A 1225 -25.98 15.27 14.07
N ASN A 1226 -26.28 14.03 13.70
CA ASN A 1226 -27.08 13.08 14.46
C ASN A 1226 -26.24 11.90 14.94
N LYS A 1227 -25.68 12.03 16.14
CA LYS A 1227 -24.84 11.00 16.78
C LYS A 1227 -25.51 10.29 17.95
N HIS A 1228 -25.22 9.01 18.10
CA HIS A 1228 -25.52 8.25 19.32
C HIS A 1228 -24.24 8.06 20.15
N TRP A 1229 -24.22 8.62 21.35
CA TRP A 1229 -23.09 8.60 22.27
C TRP A 1229 -23.29 7.56 23.38
N VAL A 1230 -22.19 6.92 23.78
CA VAL A 1230 -22.13 6.03 24.95
C VAL A 1230 -20.95 6.39 25.85
N PRO A 1231 -21.07 6.21 27.18
CA PRO A 1231 -19.98 6.47 28.10
C PRO A 1231 -18.71 5.68 27.76
N GLY A 1232 -17.55 6.29 28.00
CA GLY A 1232 -16.27 5.62 27.88
C GLY A 1232 -16.13 4.47 28.86
N THR A 1233 -15.50 3.38 28.43
CA THR A 1233 -15.22 2.22 29.29
C THR A 1233 -14.07 2.53 30.24
N SER A 1234 -14.10 1.95 31.44
CA SER A 1234 -13.01 2.08 32.42
C SER A 1234 -12.36 0.74 32.68
N ILE A 1235 -11.05 0.77 32.91
CA ILE A 1235 -10.24 -0.40 33.26
C ILE A 1235 -9.28 -0.04 34.39
N ARG A 1236 -9.16 -0.97 35.34
CA ARG A 1236 -8.20 -0.94 36.43
C ARG A 1236 -7.18 -2.05 36.19
N ILE A 1237 -5.92 -1.64 36.09
CA ILE A 1237 -4.81 -2.54 35.82
C ILE A 1237 -3.94 -2.59 37.09
N SER A 1238 -3.81 -3.78 37.68
CA SER A 1238 -2.91 -4.01 38.80
C SER A 1238 -1.58 -4.60 38.35
N GLU A 1239 -0.55 -4.46 39.18
CA GLU A 1239 0.67 -5.24 39.01
C GLU A 1239 0.36 -6.74 39.11
N ALA A 1240 1.14 -7.57 38.41
CA ALA A 1240 1.08 -9.01 38.62
C ALA A 1240 1.60 -9.29 40.04
N SER A 1241 0.82 -10.00 40.86
CA SER A 1241 1.29 -10.45 42.17
C SER A 1241 2.55 -11.29 41.99
N GLU A 1242 3.67 -10.87 42.58
CA GLU A 1242 4.90 -11.68 42.67
C GLU A 1242 4.53 -13.09 43.15
N LYS A 1243 4.82 -14.09 42.33
CA LYS A 1243 4.69 -15.51 42.67
C LYS A 1243 6.05 -16.09 42.99
#